data_AF-A0A5C7LYT5-F1
#
_entry.id   AF-A0A5C7LYT5-F1
#
_cell.length_a   1.000
_cell.length_b   1.000
_cell.length_c   1.000
_cell.angle_alpha   90.00
_cell.angle_beta   90.00
_cell.angle_gamma   90.00
#
_symmetry.space_group_name_H-M   'P 1'
#
loop_
_entity.id
_entity.type
_entity.pdbx_description
1 polymer ?
#
loop_
_entity_poly.entity_id
_entity_poly.type
_entity_poly.pdbx_seq_one_letter_code
_entity_poly.pdbx_strand_id
1 'polypeptide(L)'
;MRVINAMDADWIDKGLEYSYGSMLSGTQTAAVNGIAGVHAVHAATIGRGVELAINSALGMIGKNDPMSAQWGELKYVIRALKPGLKRAWSNMAATWKAQHPMVERDVLAMEVDWDAHLGGALNQTKTGVIAGTKGNIIRMPMRALSAVDDFNKTLFGMAEAAAFAYRLALVDAQNPQSKNYGMKPGDAKFERFIKIQMNTPGSVALKLGVNKAARWIFAEALPGQKDYTGQIKQVRDFGDIVGKGAAALNRFATSTEQTHMAAKFFQALLRMSFFPFQRTPFNIIRQAARYTPNPVSLFIDIPLAVLDNIQVKNEATGKREWGINQKNRQAEIIERMGQQLQGAAAMMILMALGAGEGDEDDDKKTLLITGSQPWSPTRRAEIEARRRAGVEAYRVSWRRKDGTEIAGFSYGRIEPYATAISATIDTLAAYKRGTRAGQDMSGIAANTLGSLVDQSKEKTFMSGLGDLVGMVENLRTSEEYREPLDRKAKQFLAGRVALLVPNIIRQPIREADSNYRERTDSFMTEILYTVVPAGQKPAKVDPYGNEETKRGNSAGRMFDPLDIGTKNDANPIDRMLIRWRDSGKWAKAPNEQDRKPWFPSPITSAEFKHPKTGQNVKMNAEQLAEFRAMAGKRLTAILKREVVNFENPSMLDVEKVKDATSQARSEVKKILAYKYAR
;
A
#
# COMPACT_ATOMS: atom_id res chain seq x y z
N MET A 1 -2.69 30.91 -18.83
CA MET A 1 -1.95 29.63 -18.59
C MET A 1 -2.49 28.44 -19.37
N ARG A 2 -3.75 28.00 -19.26
CA ARG A 2 -4.21 26.75 -19.96
C ARG A 2 -4.05 26.75 -21.48
N VAL A 3 -4.35 27.89 -22.13
CA VAL A 3 -4.17 28.05 -23.58
C VAL A 3 -2.69 27.95 -23.95
N ILE A 4 -1.82 28.59 -23.17
CA ILE A 4 -0.36 28.57 -23.34
C ILE A 4 0.18 27.15 -23.13
N ASN A 5 -0.21 26.46 -22.04
CA ASN A 5 0.19 25.08 -21.78
C ASN A 5 -0.26 24.11 -22.88
N ALA A 6 -1.48 24.26 -23.41
CA ALA A 6 -1.99 23.40 -24.48
C ALA A 6 -1.33 23.66 -25.85
N MET A 7 -0.86 24.89 -26.08
CA MET A 7 -0.11 25.27 -27.27
C MET A 7 1.34 24.79 -27.20
N ASP A 8 1.97 24.84 -26.03
CA ASP A 8 3.36 24.42 -25.81
C ASP A 8 3.52 22.92 -25.50
N ALA A 9 2.45 22.13 -25.56
CA ALA A 9 2.46 20.72 -25.17
C ALA A 9 2.49 19.80 -26.39
N ASP A 10 3.41 18.85 -26.34
CA ASP A 10 3.52 17.80 -27.34
C ASP A 10 2.49 16.67 -27.11
N TRP A 11 2.49 15.67 -27.97
CA TRP A 11 1.57 14.54 -27.86
C TRP A 11 1.89 13.64 -26.67
N ILE A 12 3.12 13.64 -26.17
CA ILE A 12 3.54 12.87 -25.00
C ILE A 12 2.94 13.50 -23.75
N ASP A 13 3.03 14.81 -23.61
CA ASP A 13 2.40 15.57 -22.51
C ASP A 13 0.88 15.33 -22.46
N LYS A 14 0.22 15.35 -23.64
CA LYS A 14 -1.21 15.06 -23.75
C LYS A 14 -1.52 13.60 -23.41
N GLY A 15 -0.68 12.66 -23.84
CA GLY A 15 -0.78 11.25 -23.47
C GLY A 15 -0.62 11.01 -21.97
N LEU A 16 0.30 11.72 -21.32
CA LEU A 16 0.51 11.70 -19.87
C LEU A 16 -0.72 12.22 -19.12
N GLU A 17 -1.26 13.40 -19.47
CA GLU A 17 -2.49 13.92 -18.84
C GLU A 17 -3.65 12.94 -18.97
N TYR A 18 -3.84 12.37 -20.17
CA TYR A 18 -4.88 11.37 -20.42
C TYR A 18 -4.68 10.09 -19.62
N SER A 19 -3.45 9.60 -19.50
CA SER A 19 -3.12 8.42 -18.71
C SER A 19 -3.44 8.62 -17.23
N TYR A 20 -3.13 9.79 -16.66
CA TYR A 20 -3.42 10.10 -15.26
C TYR A 20 -4.93 10.20 -15.01
N GLY A 21 -5.67 10.90 -15.87
CA GLY A 21 -7.15 10.91 -15.81
C GLY A 21 -7.73 9.50 -15.92
N SER A 22 -7.18 8.67 -16.81
CA SER A 22 -7.60 7.28 -17.03
C SER A 22 -7.34 6.39 -15.82
N MET A 23 -6.16 6.48 -15.19
CA MET A 23 -5.80 5.73 -13.98
C MET A 23 -6.70 6.08 -12.79
N LEU A 24 -7.12 7.35 -12.69
CA LEU A 24 -7.89 7.85 -11.54
C LEU A 24 -9.41 7.74 -11.70
N SER A 25 -9.88 7.47 -12.91
CA SER A 25 -11.31 7.36 -13.23
C SER A 25 -12.06 6.17 -12.62
N GLY A 26 -11.36 5.24 -11.96
CA GLY A 26 -11.99 4.07 -11.34
C GLY A 26 -12.83 4.45 -10.12
N THR A 27 -14.04 3.88 -10.00
CA THR A 27 -14.96 4.10 -8.86
C THR A 27 -14.33 3.69 -7.53
N GLN A 28 -13.56 2.59 -7.53
CA GLN A 28 -12.81 2.14 -6.36
C GLN A 28 -11.71 3.13 -5.97
N THR A 29 -11.12 3.85 -6.92
CA THR A 29 -10.11 4.88 -6.65
C THR A 29 -10.71 6.09 -5.93
N ALA A 30 -11.92 6.51 -6.32
CA ALA A 30 -12.65 7.56 -5.60
C ALA A 30 -12.98 7.13 -4.16
N ALA A 31 -13.40 5.87 -3.97
CA ALA A 31 -13.68 5.32 -2.63
C ALA A 31 -12.44 5.30 -1.73
N VAL A 32 -11.28 4.90 -2.25
CA VAL A 32 -10.01 4.88 -1.49
C VAL A 32 -9.59 6.28 -1.02
N ASN A 33 -9.85 7.31 -1.81
CA ASN A 33 -9.55 8.69 -1.40
C ASN A 33 -10.48 9.21 -0.29
N GLY A 34 -11.72 8.73 -0.23
CA GLY A 34 -12.60 8.95 0.94
C GLY A 34 -12.03 8.32 2.21
N ILE A 35 -11.32 7.20 2.11
CA ILE A 35 -10.74 6.50 3.25
C ILE A 35 -9.58 7.28 3.89
N ALA A 36 -8.84 8.10 3.15
CA ALA A 36 -7.82 8.98 3.74
C ALA A 36 -8.39 9.91 4.83
N GLY A 37 -9.67 10.31 4.68
CA GLY A 37 -10.39 11.06 5.71
C GLY A 37 -10.62 10.26 7.00
N VAL A 38 -10.78 8.93 6.93
CA VAL A 38 -10.97 8.05 8.09
C VAL A 38 -9.73 8.07 8.99
N HIS A 39 -8.54 7.96 8.40
CA HIS A 39 -7.29 8.06 9.16
C HIS A 39 -7.14 9.44 9.81
N ALA A 40 -7.46 10.52 9.09
CA ALA A 40 -7.40 11.86 9.67
C ALA A 40 -8.39 12.07 10.82
N VAL A 41 -9.61 11.52 10.73
CA VAL A 41 -10.57 11.51 11.85
C VAL A 41 -10.02 10.75 13.05
N HIS A 42 -9.47 9.54 12.84
CA HIS A 42 -8.87 8.75 13.92
C HIS A 42 -7.69 9.46 14.57
N ALA A 43 -6.77 10.03 13.78
CA ALA A 43 -5.63 10.79 14.29
C ALA A 43 -6.08 12.01 15.10
N ALA A 44 -7.11 12.73 14.63
CA ALA A 44 -7.67 13.89 15.31
C ALA A 44 -8.41 13.56 16.62
N THR A 45 -8.88 12.32 16.77
CA THR A 45 -9.71 11.87 17.91
C THR A 45 -8.93 10.92 18.81
N ILE A 46 -8.87 9.63 18.48
CA ILE A 46 -8.18 8.58 19.25
C ILE A 46 -6.68 8.87 19.32
N GLY A 47 -6.07 9.22 18.18
CA GLY A 47 -4.68 9.65 18.07
C GLY A 47 -4.32 10.70 19.11
N ARG A 48 -5.03 11.83 19.05
CA ARG A 48 -4.89 12.94 19.99
C ARG A 48 -5.22 12.56 21.43
N GLY A 49 -6.24 11.73 21.68
CA GLY A 49 -6.59 11.25 23.03
C GLY A 49 -5.43 10.52 23.71
N VAL A 50 -4.71 9.68 22.96
CA VAL A 50 -3.50 9.00 23.46
C VAL A 50 -2.34 9.97 23.64
N GLU A 51 -2.12 10.91 22.70
CA GLU A 51 -1.11 11.98 22.87
C GLU A 51 -1.35 12.79 24.16
N LEU A 52 -2.61 13.14 24.44
CA LEU A 52 -3.03 13.86 25.65
C LEU A 52 -2.71 13.07 26.92
N ALA A 53 -3.02 11.77 26.93
CA ALA A 53 -2.75 10.90 28.08
C ALA A 53 -1.24 10.78 28.36
N ILE A 54 -0.43 10.56 27.33
CA ILE A 54 1.03 10.47 27.45
C ILE A 54 1.61 11.80 27.94
N ASN A 55 1.20 12.92 27.33
CA ASN A 55 1.70 14.24 27.72
C ASN A 55 1.30 14.59 29.17
N SER A 56 0.09 14.20 29.60
CA SER A 56 -0.36 14.39 30.98
C SER A 56 0.46 13.55 31.97
N ALA A 57 0.74 12.28 31.64
CA ALA A 57 1.57 11.41 32.46
C ALA A 57 3.01 11.95 32.58
N LEU A 58 3.59 12.44 31.48
CA LEU A 58 4.89 13.12 31.51
C LEU A 58 4.85 14.41 32.33
N GLY A 59 3.72 15.13 32.34
CA GLY A 59 3.50 16.30 33.19
C GLY A 59 3.55 15.99 34.68
N MET A 60 3.06 14.82 35.12
CA MET A 60 3.13 14.41 36.53
C MET A 60 4.57 14.29 37.05
N ILE A 61 5.54 14.07 36.15
CA ILE A 61 6.97 14.00 36.46
C ILE A 61 7.75 15.23 35.97
N GLY A 62 7.06 16.32 35.62
CA GLY A 62 7.69 17.58 35.19
C GLY A 62 8.33 17.55 33.81
N LYS A 63 7.94 16.60 32.93
CA LYS A 63 8.49 16.41 31.57
C LYS A 63 7.46 16.58 30.46
N ASN A 64 6.36 17.29 30.70
CA ASN A 64 5.39 17.59 29.63
C ASN A 64 5.98 18.54 28.58
N ASP A 65 5.52 18.41 27.34
CA ASP A 65 5.85 19.34 26.27
C ASP A 65 4.65 20.29 26.02
N PRO A 66 4.83 21.63 26.14
CA PRO A 66 3.77 22.59 25.86
C PRO A 66 3.31 22.58 24.40
N MET A 67 4.14 22.11 23.46
CA MET A 67 3.82 21.94 22.04
C MET A 67 3.19 20.58 21.69
N SER A 68 3.06 19.66 22.65
CA SER A 68 2.29 18.42 22.51
C SER A 68 0.80 18.65 22.82
N ALA A 69 -0.05 17.65 22.58
CA ALA A 69 -1.48 17.75 22.81
C ALA A 69 -1.83 18.09 24.25
N GLN A 70 -2.78 19.02 24.44
CA GLN A 70 -3.23 19.47 25.76
C GLN A 70 -4.74 19.47 25.93
N TRP A 71 -5.23 19.10 27.13
CA TRP A 71 -6.68 19.00 27.40
C TRP A 71 -7.43 20.31 27.15
N GLY A 72 -6.81 21.45 27.46
CA GLY A 72 -7.40 22.77 27.25
C GLY A 72 -7.57 23.18 25.79
N GLU A 73 -6.92 22.49 24.85
CA GLU A 73 -6.98 22.82 23.42
C GLU A 73 -8.28 22.33 22.75
N LEU A 74 -8.91 21.27 23.30
CA LEU A 74 -10.07 20.60 22.69
C LEU A 74 -11.24 21.54 22.44
N LYS A 75 -11.50 22.48 23.37
CA LYS A 75 -12.58 23.47 23.20
C LYS A 75 -12.35 24.35 21.97
N TYR A 76 -11.10 24.72 21.68
CA TYR A 76 -10.75 25.58 20.55
C TYR A 76 -10.78 24.80 19.24
N VAL A 77 -10.33 23.55 19.26
CA VAL A 77 -10.46 22.61 18.13
C VAL A 77 -11.92 22.49 17.72
N ILE A 78 -12.81 22.15 18.66
CA ILE A 78 -14.25 21.99 18.40
C ILE A 78 -14.85 23.30 17.86
N ARG A 79 -14.48 24.44 18.45
CA ARG A 79 -14.92 25.77 18.01
C ARG A 79 -14.46 26.09 16.58
N ALA A 80 -13.28 25.63 16.18
CA ALA A 80 -12.72 25.83 14.85
C ALA A 80 -13.33 24.91 13.78
N LEU A 81 -13.92 23.77 14.16
CA LEU A 81 -14.53 22.84 13.19
C LEU A 81 -15.67 23.48 12.40
N LYS A 82 -16.56 24.24 13.03
CA LYS A 82 -17.70 24.88 12.34
C LYS A 82 -17.27 25.87 11.24
N PRO A 83 -16.45 26.90 11.53
CA PRO A 83 -15.94 27.78 10.48
C PRO A 83 -14.98 27.05 9.53
N GLY A 84 -14.21 26.08 10.03
CA GLY A 84 -13.33 25.23 9.23
C GLY A 84 -14.09 24.42 8.18
N LEU A 85 -15.24 23.85 8.52
CA LEU A 85 -16.10 23.08 7.61
C LEU A 85 -16.67 23.95 6.49
N LYS A 86 -17.16 25.16 6.83
CA LYS A 86 -17.63 26.13 5.82
C LYS A 86 -16.50 26.50 4.86
N ARG A 87 -15.31 26.76 5.38
CA ARG A 87 -14.12 27.08 4.59
C ARG A 87 -13.68 25.90 3.73
N ALA A 88 -13.71 24.68 4.27
CA ALA A 88 -13.37 23.45 3.57
C ALA A 88 -14.30 23.20 2.38
N TRP A 89 -15.61 23.39 2.53
CA TRP A 89 -16.56 23.31 1.41
C TRP A 89 -16.30 24.38 0.35
N SER A 90 -15.99 25.60 0.78
CA SER A 90 -15.63 26.70 -0.14
C SER A 90 -14.36 26.35 -0.94
N ASN A 91 -13.32 25.86 -0.27
CA ASN A 91 -12.06 25.47 -0.90
C ASN A 91 -12.24 24.25 -1.80
N MET A 92 -13.04 23.25 -1.40
CA MET A 92 -13.42 22.13 -2.26
C MET A 92 -14.08 22.60 -3.56
N ALA A 93 -15.08 23.47 -3.46
CA ALA A 93 -15.79 23.99 -4.63
C ALA A 93 -14.89 24.86 -5.51
N ALA A 94 -14.04 25.69 -4.90
CA ALA A 94 -13.07 26.51 -5.59
C ALA A 94 -12.00 25.65 -6.30
N THR A 95 -11.49 24.62 -5.64
CA THR A 95 -10.52 23.66 -6.18
C THR A 95 -11.12 22.83 -7.32
N TRP A 96 -12.36 22.37 -7.17
CA TRP A 96 -13.08 21.71 -8.25
C TRP A 96 -13.18 22.60 -9.49
N LYS A 97 -13.54 23.88 -9.33
CA LYS A 97 -13.71 24.83 -10.45
C LYS A 97 -12.36 25.25 -11.06
N ALA A 98 -11.40 25.60 -10.23
CA ALA A 98 -10.11 26.12 -10.64
C ALA A 98 -9.15 25.03 -11.13
N GLN A 99 -9.41 23.78 -10.73
CA GLN A 99 -8.60 22.59 -11.00
C GLN A 99 -7.23 22.65 -10.33
N HIS A 100 -7.17 23.36 -9.22
CA HIS A 100 -5.98 23.48 -8.40
C HIS A 100 -6.33 23.72 -6.96
N PRO A 101 -5.47 23.31 -6.03
CA PRO A 101 -5.69 23.44 -4.60
C PRO A 101 -5.84 24.90 -4.20
N MET A 102 -6.65 25.15 -3.19
CA MET A 102 -6.95 26.47 -2.67
C MET A 102 -6.44 26.65 -1.26
N VAL A 103 -6.17 25.57 -0.51
CA VAL A 103 -5.66 25.66 0.86
C VAL A 103 -4.40 26.50 0.94
N GLU A 104 -3.43 26.27 0.06
CA GLU A 104 -2.15 26.99 0.07
C GLU A 104 -2.37 28.49 -0.15
N ARG A 105 -3.28 28.88 -1.04
CA ARG A 105 -3.57 30.29 -1.34
C ARG A 105 -4.44 30.95 -0.28
N ASP A 106 -5.55 30.31 0.06
CA ASP A 106 -6.59 30.86 0.94
C ASP A 106 -6.14 30.81 2.41
N VAL A 107 -5.60 29.68 2.86
CA VAL A 107 -5.24 29.45 4.27
C VAL A 107 -3.80 29.87 4.56
N LEU A 108 -2.85 29.55 3.67
CA LEU A 108 -1.42 29.80 3.93
C LEU A 108 -0.87 31.08 3.30
N ALA A 109 -1.65 31.77 2.45
CA ALA A 109 -1.17 32.90 1.65
C ALA A 109 0.12 32.59 0.88
N MET A 110 0.25 31.34 0.43
CA MET A 110 1.34 30.88 -0.41
C MET A 110 0.91 30.91 -1.87
N GLU A 111 1.86 31.24 -2.75
CA GLU A 111 1.65 31.01 -4.18
C GLU A 111 1.45 29.51 -4.42
N VAL A 112 0.53 29.18 -5.32
CA VAL A 112 0.27 27.80 -5.71
C VAL A 112 1.48 27.32 -6.51
N ASP A 113 2.35 26.56 -5.86
CA ASP A 113 3.43 25.84 -6.53
C ASP A 113 2.83 24.60 -7.22
N TRP A 114 2.53 24.77 -8.51
CA TRP A 114 1.93 23.76 -9.37
C TRP A 114 2.78 22.49 -9.49
N ASP A 115 4.10 22.64 -9.42
CA ASP A 115 5.03 21.51 -9.50
C ASP A 115 5.08 20.79 -8.13
N ALA A 116 5.07 21.53 -7.03
CA ALA A 116 5.10 20.92 -5.69
C ALA A 116 3.84 20.12 -5.32
N HIS A 117 2.66 20.49 -5.82
CA HIS A 117 1.42 19.86 -5.37
C HIS A 117 1.16 18.48 -5.98
N LEU A 118 1.62 18.22 -7.21
CA LEU A 118 1.45 16.92 -7.88
C LEU A 118 2.58 15.91 -7.59
N GLY A 119 3.51 16.22 -6.68
CA GLY A 119 4.58 15.27 -6.33
C GLY A 119 5.94 15.86 -5.94
N GLY A 120 6.07 17.19 -5.94
CA GLY A 120 7.33 17.89 -5.66
C GLY A 120 7.89 18.55 -6.91
N ALA A 121 8.87 19.44 -6.72
CA ALA A 121 9.55 20.33 -7.69
C ALA A 121 10.10 19.72 -9.00
N LEU A 122 9.70 18.50 -9.33
CA LEU A 122 10.20 17.63 -10.38
C LEU A 122 9.06 17.01 -11.23
N ASN A 123 7.78 17.28 -10.91
CA ASN A 123 6.64 16.99 -11.79
C ASN A 123 6.29 18.25 -12.60
N GLN A 124 7.07 18.54 -13.63
CA GLN A 124 6.70 19.49 -14.71
C GLN A 124 5.54 18.95 -15.57
N THR A 125 4.54 18.31 -14.97
CA THR A 125 3.32 17.95 -15.69
C THR A 125 2.54 19.24 -15.89
N LYS A 126 2.69 19.86 -17.06
CA LYS A 126 1.77 20.89 -17.53
C LYS A 126 0.36 20.30 -17.42
N THR A 127 -0.41 20.72 -16.42
CA THR A 127 -1.81 20.31 -16.32
C THR A 127 -2.65 21.18 -17.26
N GLY A 128 -3.66 20.58 -17.88
CA GLY A 128 -4.50 21.25 -18.85
C GLY A 128 -3.86 21.46 -20.21
N VAL A 129 -3.02 20.52 -20.64
CA VAL A 129 -2.47 20.44 -21.99
C VAL A 129 -3.50 19.92 -23.00
N ILE A 130 -4.49 19.17 -22.54
CA ILE A 130 -5.68 18.84 -23.33
C ILE A 130 -6.71 19.98 -23.16
N ALA A 131 -6.88 20.77 -24.21
CA ALA A 131 -7.81 21.90 -24.23
C ALA A 131 -9.29 21.48 -24.38
N GLY A 132 -10.19 22.40 -24.07
CA GLY A 132 -11.63 22.28 -24.32
C GLY A 132 -12.39 21.28 -23.44
N THR A 133 -13.61 20.93 -23.87
CA THR A 133 -14.54 20.06 -23.13
C THR A 133 -13.97 18.66 -22.90
N LYS A 134 -13.23 18.11 -23.87
CA LYS A 134 -12.60 16.80 -23.76
C LYS A 134 -11.59 16.76 -22.60
N GLY A 135 -10.71 17.75 -22.52
CA GLY A 135 -9.76 17.87 -21.41
C GLY A 135 -10.43 18.06 -20.05
N ASN A 136 -11.56 18.78 -20.00
CA ASN A 136 -12.32 18.95 -18.76
C ASN A 136 -12.94 17.64 -18.25
N ILE A 137 -13.40 16.75 -19.14
CA ILE A 137 -13.94 15.44 -18.79
C ILE A 137 -12.83 14.51 -18.31
N ILE A 138 -11.71 14.44 -19.05
CA ILE A 138 -10.54 13.61 -18.70
C ILE A 138 -10.00 13.96 -17.32
N ARG A 139 -10.00 15.25 -16.95
CA ARG A 139 -9.56 15.74 -15.64
C ARG A 139 -10.59 15.59 -14.52
N MET A 140 -11.84 15.20 -14.79
CA MET A 140 -12.88 15.10 -13.77
C MET A 140 -12.46 14.26 -12.55
N PRO A 141 -11.81 13.09 -12.71
CA PRO A 141 -11.34 12.31 -11.56
C PRO A 141 -10.28 13.07 -10.76
N MET A 142 -9.26 13.64 -11.42
CA MET A 142 -8.23 14.43 -10.75
C MET A 142 -8.81 15.63 -9.99
N ARG A 143 -9.79 16.32 -10.59
CA ARG A 143 -10.50 17.44 -9.94
C ARG A 143 -11.25 16.99 -8.69
N ALA A 144 -11.87 15.82 -8.72
CA ALA A 144 -12.56 15.24 -7.57
C ALA A 144 -11.58 14.98 -6.43
N LEU A 145 -10.46 14.34 -6.77
CA LEU A 145 -9.42 13.98 -5.79
C LEU A 145 -8.79 15.21 -5.17
N SER A 146 -8.36 16.19 -5.98
CA SER A 146 -7.82 17.44 -5.46
C SER A 146 -8.84 18.19 -4.62
N ALA A 147 -10.12 18.22 -5.01
CA ALA A 147 -11.15 18.90 -4.23
C ALA A 147 -11.39 18.24 -2.86
N VAL A 148 -11.41 16.90 -2.80
CA VAL A 148 -11.56 16.14 -1.55
C VAL A 148 -10.32 16.27 -0.66
N ASP A 149 -9.12 16.24 -1.25
CA ASP A 149 -7.87 16.49 -0.53
C ASP A 149 -7.85 17.89 0.09
N ASP A 150 -8.23 18.91 -0.69
CA ASP A 150 -8.29 20.31 -0.25
C ASP A 150 -9.37 20.54 0.82
N PHE A 151 -10.51 19.83 0.72
CA PHE A 151 -11.51 19.77 1.78
C PHE A 151 -10.90 19.25 3.09
N ASN A 152 -10.28 18.07 3.05
CA ASN A 152 -9.69 17.44 4.23
C ASN A 152 -8.55 18.28 4.81
N LYS A 153 -7.63 18.78 3.97
CA LYS A 153 -6.56 19.71 4.37
C LYS A 153 -7.10 20.94 5.06
N THR A 154 -8.13 21.58 4.50
CA THR A 154 -8.74 22.76 5.12
C THR A 154 -9.37 22.40 6.46
N LEU A 155 -10.20 21.35 6.50
CA LEU A 155 -10.95 20.99 7.70
C LEU A 155 -10.02 20.61 8.86
N PHE A 156 -9.14 19.64 8.64
CA PHE A 156 -8.19 19.19 9.67
C PHE A 156 -7.11 20.23 9.93
N GLY A 157 -6.68 20.99 8.92
CA GLY A 157 -5.69 22.06 9.07
C GLY A 157 -6.20 23.19 9.95
N MET A 158 -7.46 23.60 9.81
CA MET A 158 -8.09 24.59 10.68
C MET A 158 -8.31 24.04 12.10
N ALA A 159 -8.71 22.78 12.23
CA ALA A 159 -8.86 22.14 13.54
C ALA A 159 -7.52 22.06 14.30
N GLU A 160 -6.44 21.66 13.61
CA GLU A 160 -5.09 21.58 14.17
C GLU A 160 -4.47 22.97 14.40
N ALA A 161 -4.73 23.93 13.52
CA ALA A 161 -4.27 25.30 13.74
C ALA A 161 -4.84 25.87 15.04
N ALA A 162 -6.06 25.52 15.43
CA ALA A 162 -6.62 25.96 16.70
C ALA A 162 -5.90 25.34 17.89
N ALA A 163 -5.50 24.06 17.79
CA ALA A 163 -4.67 23.40 18.78
C ALA A 163 -3.28 24.07 18.87
N PHE A 164 -2.61 24.29 17.74
CA PHE A 164 -1.31 24.97 17.72
C PHE A 164 -1.40 26.42 18.21
N ALA A 165 -2.46 27.15 17.88
CA ALA A 165 -2.68 28.50 18.39
C ALA A 165 -2.79 28.51 19.92
N TYR A 166 -3.48 27.53 20.50
CA TYR A 166 -3.55 27.35 21.96
C TYR A 166 -2.18 27.07 22.57
N ARG A 167 -1.42 26.13 21.99
CA ARG A 167 -0.09 25.76 22.48
C ARG A 167 0.91 26.91 22.37
N LEU A 168 0.91 27.61 21.23
CA LEU A 168 1.71 28.81 21.01
C LEU A 168 1.35 29.90 22.03
N ALA A 169 0.07 30.07 22.36
CA ALA A 169 -0.33 31.02 23.39
C ALA A 169 0.23 30.63 24.76
N LEU A 170 0.25 29.34 25.13
CA LEU A 170 0.86 28.90 26.38
C LEU A 170 2.36 29.13 26.43
N VAL A 171 3.07 28.81 25.34
CA VAL A 171 4.51 29.06 25.24
C VAL A 171 4.82 30.55 25.34
N ASP A 172 4.03 31.38 24.66
CA ASP A 172 4.21 32.84 24.64
C ASP A 172 3.85 33.47 25.99
N ALA A 173 2.87 32.91 26.72
CA ALA A 173 2.52 33.31 28.08
C ALA A 173 3.64 33.05 29.10
N GLN A 174 4.47 32.03 28.85
CA GLN A 174 5.57 31.64 29.74
C GLN A 174 6.88 32.36 29.43
N ASN A 175 6.99 33.04 28.29
CA ASN A 175 8.19 33.75 27.89
C ASN A 175 8.22 35.16 28.52
N PRO A 176 9.14 35.46 29.47
CA PRO A 176 9.20 36.77 30.12
C PRO A 176 9.49 37.94 29.16
N GLN A 177 10.07 37.65 27.99
CA GLN A 177 10.36 38.63 26.95
C GLN A 177 9.19 38.86 25.99
N SER A 178 8.12 38.07 26.09
CA SER A 178 6.94 38.22 25.23
C SER A 178 6.04 39.36 25.69
N LYS A 179 5.45 40.06 24.73
CA LYS A 179 4.37 41.04 24.96
C LYS A 179 3.12 40.41 25.55
N ASN A 180 3.00 39.07 25.49
CA ASN A 180 1.88 38.33 26.03
C ASN A 180 2.24 37.54 27.30
N TYR A 181 3.36 37.84 27.94
CA TYR A 181 3.76 37.21 29.21
C TYR A 181 2.64 37.29 30.26
N GLY A 182 2.41 36.17 30.95
CA GLY A 182 1.43 36.06 32.03
C GLY A 182 -0.03 35.89 31.58
N MET A 183 -0.33 35.77 30.28
CA MET A 183 -1.70 35.49 29.83
C MET A 183 -2.17 34.09 30.24
N LYS A 184 -3.42 33.95 30.69
CA LYS A 184 -3.99 32.66 31.10
C LYS A 184 -5.06 32.17 30.11
N PRO A 185 -5.26 30.85 29.98
CA PRO A 185 -6.36 30.30 29.21
C PRO A 185 -7.71 30.88 29.64
N GLY A 186 -8.45 31.45 28.70
CA GLY A 186 -9.75 32.10 28.95
C GLY A 186 -9.68 33.62 29.11
N ASP A 187 -8.49 34.21 29.26
CA ASP A 187 -8.33 35.66 29.25
C ASP A 187 -8.66 36.24 27.87
N ALA A 188 -9.17 37.47 27.84
CA ALA A 188 -9.45 38.18 26.58
C ALA A 188 -8.20 38.31 25.69
N LYS A 189 -7.02 38.49 26.29
CA LYS A 189 -5.73 38.53 25.56
C LYS A 189 -5.39 37.17 24.92
N PHE A 190 -5.63 36.08 25.64
CA PHE A 190 -5.37 34.71 25.18
C PHE A 190 -6.31 34.33 24.03
N GLU A 191 -7.61 34.62 24.18
CA GLU A 191 -8.62 34.40 23.12
C GLU A 191 -8.31 35.26 21.88
N ARG A 192 -7.85 36.50 22.06
CA ARG A 192 -7.43 37.38 20.96
C ARG A 192 -6.21 36.82 20.23
N PHE A 193 -5.21 36.31 20.94
CA PHE A 193 -4.04 35.67 20.33
C PHE A 193 -4.46 34.50 19.45
N ILE A 194 -5.29 33.59 19.97
CA ILE A 194 -5.79 32.44 19.20
C ILE A 194 -6.56 32.91 17.97
N LYS A 195 -7.44 33.90 18.12
CA LYS A 195 -8.23 34.45 17.01
C LYS A 195 -7.33 35.06 15.92
N ILE A 196 -6.25 35.75 16.28
CA ILE A 196 -5.29 36.29 15.31
C ILE A 196 -4.60 35.15 14.57
N GLN A 197 -4.06 34.16 15.30
CA GLN A 197 -3.41 33.01 14.68
C GLN A 197 -4.35 32.23 13.75
N MET A 198 -5.64 32.12 14.08
CA MET A 198 -6.62 31.39 13.27
C MET A 198 -7.12 32.14 12.04
N ASN A 199 -7.15 33.47 12.07
CA ASN A 199 -7.76 34.28 11.01
C ASN A 199 -6.75 34.99 10.10
N THR A 200 -5.47 35.06 10.49
CA THR A 200 -4.43 35.63 9.64
C THR A 200 -3.87 34.57 8.70
N PRO A 201 -4.08 34.66 7.38
CA PRO A 201 -3.50 33.72 6.43
C PRO A 201 -1.97 33.60 6.58
N GLY A 202 -1.45 32.38 6.53
CA GLY A 202 0.00 32.13 6.65
C GLY A 202 0.57 32.31 8.07
N SER A 203 -0.27 32.45 9.10
CA SER A 203 0.16 32.44 10.49
C SER A 203 0.95 31.17 10.84
N VAL A 204 1.72 31.22 11.92
CA VAL A 204 2.50 30.07 12.39
C VAL A 204 1.58 28.91 12.73
N ALA A 205 0.45 29.17 13.41
CA ALA A 205 -0.50 28.13 13.76
C ALA A 205 -1.14 27.47 12.52
N LEU A 206 -1.49 28.26 11.49
CA LEU A 206 -2.04 27.72 10.23
C LEU A 206 -1.00 26.89 9.49
N LYS A 207 0.26 27.34 9.40
CA LYS A 207 1.34 26.58 8.78
C LYS A 207 1.57 25.25 9.48
N LEU A 208 1.66 25.25 10.82
CA LEU A 208 1.83 24.02 11.60
C LEU A 208 0.60 23.10 11.50
N GLY A 209 -0.60 23.67 11.55
CA GLY A 209 -1.86 22.94 11.46
C GLY A 209 -2.04 22.26 10.11
N VAL A 210 -1.86 23.00 9.00
CA VAL A 210 -1.92 22.44 7.64
C VAL A 210 -0.80 21.42 7.42
N ASN A 211 0.40 21.64 7.96
CA ASN A 211 1.47 20.64 7.88
C ASN A 211 1.11 19.34 8.61
N LYS A 212 0.51 19.42 9.81
CA LYS A 212 0.02 18.23 10.54
C LYS A 212 -1.15 17.56 9.80
N ALA A 213 -2.08 18.33 9.25
CA ALA A 213 -3.17 17.79 8.44
C ALA A 213 -2.67 17.07 7.17
N ALA A 214 -1.65 17.63 6.50
CA ALA A 214 -1.02 17.01 5.34
C ALA A 214 -0.36 15.67 5.71
N ARG A 215 0.19 15.52 6.92
CA ARG A 215 0.66 14.22 7.44
C ARG A 215 -0.47 13.20 7.53
N TRP A 216 -1.60 13.60 8.11
CA TRP A 216 -2.74 12.71 8.34
C TRP A 216 -3.42 12.19 7.09
N ILE A 217 -3.34 12.93 5.98
CA ILE A 217 -3.91 12.53 4.69
C ILE A 217 -2.84 12.05 3.69
N PHE A 218 -1.61 11.81 4.18
CA PHE A 218 -0.48 11.30 3.37
C PHE A 218 0.04 12.28 2.29
N ALA A 219 -0.27 13.57 2.39
CA ALA A 219 0.17 14.62 1.49
C ALA A 219 1.44 15.36 1.95
N GLU A 220 2.11 14.89 3.02
CA GLU A 220 3.34 15.50 3.53
C GLU A 220 4.48 15.45 2.49
N ALA A 221 5.34 16.47 2.50
CA ALA A 221 6.57 16.53 1.71
C ALA A 221 7.47 15.30 1.98
N LEU A 222 8.23 14.84 0.99
CA LEU A 222 9.23 13.78 1.16
C LEU A 222 10.58 14.36 1.63
N PRO A 223 11.49 13.54 2.20
CA PRO A 223 12.83 14.00 2.53
C PRO A 223 13.55 14.68 1.35
N GLY A 224 14.14 15.84 1.61
CA GLY A 224 14.75 16.69 0.59
C GLY A 224 13.80 17.70 -0.07
N GLN A 225 12.49 17.63 0.21
CA GLN A 225 11.50 18.63 -0.25
C GLN A 225 11.20 19.65 0.85
N LYS A 226 10.77 20.85 0.46
CA LYS A 226 10.27 21.86 1.39
C LYS A 226 8.86 21.49 1.86
N ASP A 227 8.60 21.63 3.15
CA ASP A 227 7.27 21.50 3.74
C ASP A 227 6.51 22.84 3.75
N TYR A 228 5.29 22.87 4.31
CA TYR A 228 4.48 24.08 4.43
C TYR A 228 5.04 25.10 5.44
N THR A 229 6.12 24.78 6.14
CA THR A 229 6.88 25.72 6.97
C THR A 229 8.04 26.36 6.21
N GLY A 230 8.33 25.87 4.99
CA GLY A 230 9.45 26.28 4.16
C GLY A 230 10.76 25.55 4.49
N GLN A 231 10.75 24.61 5.43
CA GLN A 231 11.92 23.85 5.84
C GLN A 231 12.13 22.62 4.97
N ILE A 232 13.38 22.30 4.66
CA ILE A 232 13.72 21.05 3.96
C ILE A 232 13.53 19.89 4.93
N LYS A 233 12.67 18.95 4.57
CA LYS A 233 12.44 17.75 5.36
C LYS A 233 13.70 16.88 5.39
N GLN A 234 14.20 16.60 6.58
CA GLN A 234 15.33 15.69 6.78
C GLN A 234 14.83 14.26 6.99
N VAL A 235 15.73 13.28 6.87
CA VAL A 235 15.41 11.88 7.16
C VAL A 235 15.48 11.63 8.65
N ARG A 236 14.36 11.17 9.23
CA ARG A 236 14.17 11.07 10.68
C ARG A 236 13.59 9.72 11.15
N ASP A 237 13.29 8.80 10.23
CA ASP A 237 12.78 7.47 10.53
C ASP A 237 13.04 6.49 9.37
N PHE A 238 12.75 5.21 9.61
CA PHE A 238 12.86 4.17 8.59
C PHE A 238 12.03 4.47 7.33
N GLY A 239 10.82 5.02 7.50
CA GLY A 239 9.98 5.45 6.39
C GLY A 239 10.65 6.54 5.53
N ASP A 240 11.39 7.45 6.15
CA ASP A 240 12.18 8.46 5.45
C ASP A 240 13.42 7.89 4.74
N ILE A 241 14.00 6.78 5.21
CA ILE A 241 15.09 6.07 4.49
C ILE A 241 14.55 5.48 3.19
N VAL A 242 13.37 4.85 3.23
CA VAL A 242 12.66 4.38 2.03
C VAL A 242 12.32 5.56 1.12
N GLY A 243 11.83 6.67 1.68
CA GLY A 243 11.56 7.91 0.96
C GLY A 243 12.81 8.53 0.29
N LYS A 244 13.99 8.39 0.90
CA LYS A 244 15.28 8.78 0.31
C LYS A 244 15.61 7.98 -0.94
N GLY A 245 15.40 6.66 -0.90
CA GLY A 245 15.57 5.77 -2.06
C GLY A 245 14.63 6.17 -3.21
N ALA A 246 13.39 6.50 -2.90
CA ALA A 246 12.43 7.01 -3.87
C ALA A 246 12.84 8.36 -4.47
N ALA A 247 13.32 9.29 -3.64
CA ALA A 247 13.84 10.58 -4.10
C ALA A 247 15.09 10.43 -4.99
N ALA A 248 15.95 9.44 -4.71
CA ALA A 248 17.11 9.12 -5.54
C ALA A 248 16.71 8.51 -6.89
N LEU A 249 15.78 7.54 -6.90
CA LEU A 249 15.18 6.99 -8.12
C LEU A 249 14.49 8.08 -8.95
N ASN A 250 13.87 9.06 -8.30
CA ASN A 250 13.26 10.22 -8.95
C ASN A 250 14.30 11.11 -9.65
N ARG A 251 15.41 11.46 -8.99
CA ARG A 251 16.50 12.22 -9.62
C ARG A 251 17.06 11.52 -10.86
N PHE A 252 17.12 10.18 -10.83
CA PHE A 252 17.55 9.40 -11.97
C PHE A 252 16.57 9.49 -13.15
N ALA A 253 15.26 9.40 -12.89
CA ALA A 253 14.21 9.44 -13.92
C ALA A 253 13.89 10.85 -14.46
N THR A 254 14.37 11.91 -13.79
CA THR A 254 14.08 13.32 -14.14
C THR A 254 15.28 14.06 -14.72
N SER A 255 16.41 13.38 -14.98
CA SER A 255 17.57 14.01 -15.64
C SER A 255 17.17 14.58 -17.02
N THR A 256 17.35 15.90 -17.17
CA THR A 256 16.56 16.76 -18.05
C THR A 256 17.14 17.01 -19.44
N GLU A 257 18.17 16.30 -19.89
CA GLU A 257 18.85 16.59 -21.16
C GLU A 257 18.91 15.38 -22.09
N GLN A 258 17.75 14.93 -22.58
CA GLN A 258 17.69 13.90 -23.61
C GLN A 258 16.91 14.42 -24.82
N THR A 259 17.62 14.67 -25.92
CA THR A 259 17.09 15.13 -27.21
C THR A 259 16.36 14.02 -27.99
N HIS A 260 16.55 12.75 -27.61
CA HIS A 260 15.97 11.60 -28.32
C HIS A 260 14.54 11.26 -27.87
N MET A 261 13.62 11.16 -28.84
CA MET A 261 12.18 10.88 -28.63
C MET A 261 11.92 9.54 -27.91
N ALA A 262 12.72 8.50 -28.17
CA ALA A 262 12.59 7.21 -27.49
C ALA A 262 12.92 7.31 -25.99
N ALA A 263 13.93 8.11 -25.64
CA ALA A 263 14.28 8.37 -24.24
C ALA A 263 13.19 9.17 -23.54
N LYS A 264 12.61 10.19 -24.19
CA LYS A 264 11.44 10.92 -23.67
C LYS A 264 10.23 10.01 -23.47
N PHE A 265 9.94 9.12 -24.42
CA PHE A 265 8.85 8.15 -24.30
C PHE A 265 9.09 7.15 -23.16
N PHE A 266 10.30 6.62 -23.03
CA PHE A 266 10.67 5.73 -21.93
C PHE A 266 10.61 6.45 -20.57
N GLN A 267 11.13 7.67 -20.49
CA GLN A 267 10.99 8.52 -19.30
C GLN A 267 9.52 8.82 -19.00
N ALA A 268 8.68 9.08 -20.00
CA ALA A 268 7.24 9.26 -19.83
C ALA A 268 6.57 7.98 -19.28
N LEU A 269 6.95 6.80 -19.78
CA LEU A 269 6.48 5.52 -19.24
C LEU A 269 6.95 5.29 -17.80
N LEU A 270 8.20 5.62 -17.47
CA LEU A 270 8.69 5.62 -16.10
C LEU A 270 7.89 6.63 -15.24
N ARG A 271 7.63 7.84 -15.76
CA ARG A 271 6.81 8.88 -15.14
C ARG A 271 5.40 8.41 -14.82
N MET A 272 4.73 7.74 -15.76
CA MET A 272 3.43 7.11 -15.51
C MET A 272 3.51 5.97 -14.48
N SER A 273 4.63 5.28 -14.41
CA SER A 273 4.80 4.09 -13.57
C SER A 273 5.06 4.39 -12.09
N PHE A 274 5.67 5.55 -11.76
CA PHE A 274 6.05 5.87 -10.38
C PHE A 274 5.58 7.23 -9.86
N PHE A 275 5.18 8.17 -10.71
CA PHE A 275 5.22 9.59 -10.36
C PHE A 275 3.90 10.32 -10.08
N PRO A 276 2.67 9.80 -10.36
CA PRO A 276 1.48 10.58 -10.06
C PRO A 276 1.20 10.71 -8.55
N PHE A 277 1.70 9.78 -7.73
CA PHE A 277 1.49 9.76 -6.28
C PHE A 277 2.75 9.26 -5.59
N GLN A 278 3.84 10.02 -5.54
CA GLN A 278 4.99 9.58 -4.74
C GLN A 278 4.69 9.75 -3.25
N ARG A 279 4.27 10.95 -2.84
CA ARG A 279 4.04 11.30 -1.43
C ARG A 279 3.09 10.32 -0.73
N THR A 280 1.93 10.06 -1.31
CA THR A 280 0.85 9.29 -0.67
C THR A 280 1.27 7.84 -0.32
N PRO A 281 1.67 6.97 -1.25
CA PRO A 281 2.28 5.66 -0.99
C PRO A 281 3.37 5.64 0.08
N PHE A 282 4.37 6.52 -0.04
CA PHE A 282 5.50 6.52 0.90
C PHE A 282 5.07 6.98 2.29
N ASN A 283 4.19 7.98 2.38
CA ASN A 283 3.64 8.44 3.65
C ASN A 283 2.69 7.40 4.27
N ILE A 284 1.95 6.62 3.48
CA ILE A 284 1.16 5.48 3.97
C ILE A 284 2.06 4.43 4.61
N ILE A 285 3.13 4.01 3.92
CA ILE A 285 4.10 3.03 4.44
C ILE A 285 4.76 3.56 5.73
N ARG A 286 5.18 4.83 5.72
CA ARG A 286 5.75 5.48 6.90
C ARG A 286 4.78 5.47 8.07
N GLN A 287 3.53 5.87 7.84
CA GLN A 287 2.53 5.91 8.90
C GLN A 287 2.21 4.51 9.42
N ALA A 288 2.14 3.52 8.53
CA ALA A 288 1.94 2.13 8.91
C ALA A 288 3.10 1.61 9.77
N ALA A 289 4.36 1.88 9.40
CA ALA A 289 5.53 1.51 10.21
C ALA A 289 5.46 2.10 11.63
N ARG A 290 4.93 3.32 11.77
CA ARG A 290 4.71 3.97 13.08
C ARG A 290 3.57 3.37 13.90
N TYR A 291 2.63 2.68 13.26
CA TYR A 291 1.54 1.96 13.93
C TYR A 291 1.83 0.47 14.13
N THR A 292 2.87 -0.09 13.51
CA THR A 292 3.26 -1.48 13.75
C THR A 292 4.15 -1.55 14.99
N PRO A 293 3.77 -2.30 16.03
CA PRO A 293 4.62 -2.56 17.19
C PRO A 293 5.67 -3.61 16.79
N ASN A 294 6.75 -3.17 16.15
CA ASN A 294 7.83 -4.07 15.78
C ASN A 294 9.13 -3.69 16.52
N PRO A 295 10.08 -4.63 16.68
CA PRO A 295 11.36 -4.32 17.32
C PRO A 295 12.08 -3.16 16.63
N VAL A 296 11.89 -2.97 15.33
CA VAL A 296 12.53 -1.89 14.58
C VAL A 296 11.96 -0.52 14.92
N SER A 297 10.66 -0.36 15.11
CA SER A 297 10.08 0.92 15.50
C SER A 297 10.44 1.26 16.95
N LEU A 298 10.48 0.26 17.84
CA LEU A 298 10.86 0.43 19.24
C LEU A 298 12.37 0.65 19.45
N PHE A 299 13.24 -0.03 18.69
CA PHE A 299 14.71 0.01 18.85
C PHE A 299 15.45 0.86 17.80
N ILE A 300 14.81 1.24 16.70
CA ILE A 300 15.39 2.11 15.66
C ILE A 300 14.62 3.42 15.57
N ASP A 301 13.30 3.46 15.38
CA ASP A 301 12.59 4.74 15.17
C ASP A 301 12.53 5.63 16.43
N ILE A 302 12.21 5.07 17.60
CA ILE A 302 12.22 5.83 18.86
C ILE A 302 13.66 6.25 19.22
N PRO A 303 14.68 5.36 19.20
CA PRO A 303 16.06 5.75 19.48
C PRO A 303 16.66 6.69 18.44
N LEU A 304 16.36 6.57 17.14
CA LEU A 304 16.80 7.55 16.13
C LEU A 304 16.16 8.91 16.37
N ALA A 305 14.87 8.97 16.72
CA ALA A 305 14.21 10.23 17.09
C ALA A 305 14.83 10.83 18.36
N VAL A 306 15.21 10.00 19.33
CA VAL A 306 15.91 10.41 20.54
C VAL A 306 17.35 10.86 20.24
N LEU A 307 18.11 10.14 19.42
CA LEU A 307 19.48 10.46 19.02
C LEU A 307 19.54 11.75 18.19
N ASP A 308 18.62 11.94 17.25
CA ASP A 308 18.45 13.21 16.52
C ASP A 308 18.02 14.35 17.43
N ASN A 309 17.43 14.06 18.59
CA ASN A 309 17.13 15.05 19.63
C ASN A 309 18.32 15.35 20.54
N ILE A 310 19.35 14.50 20.53
CA ILE A 310 20.58 14.67 21.31
C ILE A 310 21.70 15.28 20.45
N GLN A 311 21.52 15.48 19.14
CA GLN A 311 22.48 16.19 18.29
C GLN A 311 21.98 17.59 17.92
N VAL A 312 22.54 18.62 18.54
CA VAL A 312 22.27 20.03 18.20
C VAL A 312 23.35 20.53 17.25
N LYS A 313 22.94 21.19 16.17
CA LYS A 313 23.87 21.92 15.31
C LYS A 313 24.20 23.23 16.02
N ASN A 314 25.44 23.38 16.46
CA ASN A 314 25.91 24.61 17.08
C ASN A 314 25.97 25.69 15.98
N GLU A 315 25.17 26.76 16.12
CA GLU A 315 25.03 27.81 15.09
C GLU A 315 26.34 28.60 14.89
N ALA A 316 27.20 28.66 15.90
CA ALA A 316 28.48 29.37 15.84
C ALA A 316 29.59 28.56 15.14
N THR A 317 29.58 27.23 15.26
CA THR A 317 30.66 26.35 14.74
C THR A 317 30.24 25.49 13.56
N GLY A 318 28.93 25.40 13.28
CA GLY A 318 28.36 24.56 12.23
C GLY A 318 28.47 23.05 12.48
N LYS A 319 29.12 22.61 13.57
CA LYS A 319 29.34 21.21 13.93
C LYS A 319 28.14 20.64 14.70
N ARG A 320 27.94 19.32 14.60
CA ARG A 320 26.97 18.58 15.39
C ARG A 320 27.59 18.24 16.73
N GLU A 321 27.01 18.76 17.80
CA GLU A 321 27.44 18.52 19.18
C GLU A 321 26.35 17.76 19.94
N TRP A 322 26.75 17.00 20.96
CA TRP A 322 25.83 16.31 21.85
C TRP A 322 25.13 17.34 22.74
N GLY A 323 23.85 17.59 22.50
CA GLY A 323 22.99 18.51 23.25
C GLY A 323 21.52 18.18 23.04
N ILE A 324 20.70 18.26 24.09
CA ILE A 324 19.27 17.98 24.00
C ILE A 324 18.59 19.20 23.36
N ASN A 325 18.01 19.03 22.16
CA ASN A 325 17.22 20.06 21.50
C ASN A 325 15.82 20.16 22.17
N GLN A 326 15.75 20.85 23.30
CA GLN A 326 14.56 20.91 24.16
C GLN A 326 13.34 21.60 23.52
N LYS A 327 13.50 22.40 22.45
CA LYS A 327 12.47 23.39 22.06
C LYS A 327 11.47 22.98 20.98
N ASN A 328 11.62 21.85 20.26
CA ASN A 328 10.70 21.58 19.13
C ASN A 328 10.42 20.10 18.80
N ARG A 329 10.93 19.12 19.55
CA ARG A 329 10.92 17.71 19.10
C ARG A 329 10.41 16.68 20.10
N GLN A 330 10.04 17.07 21.32
CA GLN A 330 9.42 16.15 22.28
C GLN A 330 7.96 15.81 21.87
N ALA A 331 7.22 16.78 21.31
CA ALA A 331 5.87 16.58 20.81
C ALA A 331 5.79 15.53 19.69
N GLU A 332 6.76 15.51 18.76
CA GLU A 332 6.81 14.50 17.69
C GLU A 332 7.10 13.10 18.26
N ILE A 333 7.97 13.00 19.28
CA ILE A 333 8.23 11.73 19.97
C ILE A 333 6.97 11.25 20.69
N ILE A 334 6.25 12.12 21.40
CA ILE A 334 5.00 11.77 22.09
C ILE A 334 3.95 11.25 21.10
N GLU A 335 3.80 11.91 19.94
CA GLU A 335 2.94 11.45 18.84
C GLU A 335 3.35 10.04 18.36
N ARG A 336 4.65 9.81 18.10
CA ARG A 336 5.16 8.50 17.67
C ARG A 336 4.96 7.41 18.72
N MET A 337 5.20 7.72 20.00
CA MET A 337 4.94 6.80 21.11
C MET A 337 3.46 6.46 21.20
N GLY A 338 2.57 7.44 21.00
CA GLY A 338 1.12 7.21 20.95
C GLY A 338 0.70 6.28 19.82
N GLN A 339 1.28 6.43 18.63
CA GLN A 339 1.03 5.55 17.49
C GLN A 339 1.52 4.13 17.74
N GLN A 340 2.71 3.97 18.33
CA GLN A 340 3.25 2.66 18.72
C GLN A 340 2.41 1.98 19.81
N LEU A 341 1.95 2.72 20.81
CA LEU A 341 1.07 2.21 21.86
C LEU A 341 -0.29 1.76 21.31
N GLN A 342 -0.86 2.50 20.36
CA GLN A 342 -2.09 2.09 19.66
C GLN A 342 -1.84 0.80 18.86
N GLY A 343 -0.71 0.71 18.16
CA GLY A 343 -0.25 -0.50 17.50
C GLY A 343 -0.14 -1.70 18.42
N ALA A 344 0.55 -1.53 19.55
CA ALA A 344 0.73 -2.55 20.58
C ALA A 344 -0.60 -2.98 21.20
N ALA A 345 -1.49 -2.04 21.49
CA ALA A 345 -2.83 -2.33 21.98
C ALA A 345 -3.64 -3.14 20.96
N ALA A 346 -3.61 -2.75 19.68
CA ALA A 346 -4.24 -3.52 18.61
C ALA A 346 -3.64 -4.94 18.52
N MET A 347 -2.32 -5.09 18.57
CA MET A 347 -1.65 -6.39 18.57
C MET A 347 -2.07 -7.25 19.77
N MET A 348 -2.11 -6.68 20.98
CA MET A 348 -2.55 -7.39 22.19
C MET A 348 -4.00 -7.83 22.08
N ILE A 349 -4.90 -6.99 21.55
CA ILE A 349 -6.29 -7.37 21.30
C ILE A 349 -6.35 -8.53 20.28
N LEU A 350 -5.61 -8.45 19.18
CA LEU A 350 -5.56 -9.52 18.18
C LEU A 350 -5.01 -10.85 18.74
N MET A 351 -4.01 -10.77 19.61
CA MET A 351 -3.47 -11.93 20.33
C MET A 351 -4.50 -12.51 21.31
N ALA A 352 -5.14 -11.67 22.13
CA ALA A 352 -6.14 -12.09 23.11
C ALA A 352 -7.38 -12.71 22.46
N LEU A 353 -7.78 -12.20 21.29
CA LEU A 353 -8.86 -12.77 20.48
C LEU A 353 -8.44 -14.02 19.70
N GLY A 354 -7.14 -14.37 19.69
CA GLY A 354 -6.60 -15.45 18.86
C GLY A 354 -6.79 -15.21 17.35
N ALA A 355 -7.10 -13.97 16.95
CA ALA A 355 -7.67 -13.66 15.64
C ALA A 355 -6.64 -13.59 14.50
N GLY A 356 -5.35 -13.46 14.80
CA GLY A 356 -4.30 -13.42 13.76
C GLY A 356 -3.90 -14.80 13.24
N GLU A 357 -3.58 -14.88 11.95
CA GLU A 357 -3.04 -16.09 11.30
C GLU A 357 -1.68 -16.54 11.88
N GLY A 358 -1.26 -17.77 11.53
CA GLY A 358 0.00 -18.39 11.91
C GLY A 358 -0.12 -19.58 12.86
N ASP A 359 -1.34 -20.08 13.13
CA ASP A 359 -1.59 -21.26 13.96
C ASP A 359 -2.03 -22.48 13.14
N GLU A 360 -1.83 -23.68 13.68
CA GLU A 360 -2.27 -24.94 13.05
C GLU A 360 -3.80 -25.02 12.91
N ASP A 361 -4.54 -24.27 13.73
CA ASP A 361 -5.99 -24.25 13.80
C ASP A 361 -6.58 -22.95 13.21
N ASP A 362 -5.83 -22.24 12.36
CA ASP A 362 -6.28 -20.99 11.72
C ASP A 362 -7.64 -21.13 11.03
N ASP A 363 -7.97 -22.32 10.52
CA ASP A 363 -9.23 -22.60 9.88
C ASP A 363 -10.37 -22.91 10.86
N LYS A 364 -10.11 -23.14 12.14
CA LYS A 364 -11.14 -23.34 13.18
C LYS A 364 -11.49 -22.06 13.94
N LYS A 365 -10.74 -20.98 13.71
CA LYS A 365 -10.95 -19.69 14.38
C LYS A 365 -12.25 -19.02 13.94
N THR A 366 -13.07 -18.64 14.92
CA THR A 366 -14.33 -17.91 14.68
C THR A 366 -14.09 -16.56 14.01
N LEU A 367 -12.98 -15.90 14.33
CA LEU A 367 -12.50 -14.68 13.69
C LEU A 367 -11.07 -14.91 13.24
N LEU A 368 -10.82 -14.79 11.94
CA LEU A 368 -9.49 -14.87 11.35
C LEU A 368 -9.20 -13.59 10.57
N ILE A 369 -8.12 -12.92 10.96
CA ILE A 369 -7.53 -11.80 10.26
C ILE A 369 -6.19 -12.26 9.69
N THR A 370 -6.07 -12.08 8.38
CA THR A 370 -4.93 -12.51 7.58
C THR A 370 -4.05 -11.32 7.24
N GLY A 371 -2.76 -11.58 7.14
CA GLY A 371 -1.75 -10.56 6.87
C GLY A 371 -1.50 -10.37 5.38
N SER A 372 -0.27 -10.04 5.01
CA SER A 372 0.12 -9.91 3.60
C SER A 372 0.54 -11.26 3.01
N GLN A 373 0.58 -11.37 1.68
CA GLN A 373 0.98 -12.62 1.02
C GLN A 373 1.97 -12.43 -0.13
N PRO A 374 3.19 -11.97 0.20
CA PRO A 374 4.41 -12.08 -0.59
C PRO A 374 4.38 -12.57 -2.02
N TRP A 375 4.03 -11.81 -3.08
CA TRP A 375 4.24 -12.36 -4.42
C TRP A 375 5.72 -12.65 -4.64
N SER A 376 6.04 -13.95 -4.73
CA SER A 376 7.33 -14.42 -5.16
C SER A 376 7.15 -15.62 -6.10
N PRO A 377 8.02 -15.79 -7.11
CA PRO A 377 7.97 -16.95 -7.99
C PRO A 377 8.01 -18.28 -7.23
N THR A 378 8.75 -18.32 -6.12
CA THR A 378 8.94 -19.51 -5.29
C THR A 378 7.74 -19.80 -4.38
N ARG A 379 6.94 -18.79 -4.00
CA ARG A 379 5.75 -18.94 -3.14
C ARG A 379 4.43 -18.87 -3.90
N ARG A 380 4.45 -18.75 -5.23
CA ARG A 380 3.22 -18.66 -6.04
C ARG A 380 2.21 -19.78 -5.75
N ALA A 381 2.68 -21.02 -5.65
CA ALA A 381 1.82 -22.18 -5.38
C ALA A 381 1.15 -22.09 -4.01
N GLU A 382 1.89 -21.62 -3.00
CA GLU A 382 1.38 -21.38 -1.65
C GLU A 382 0.30 -20.30 -1.64
N ILE A 383 0.56 -19.13 -2.25
CA ILE A 383 -0.41 -18.01 -2.28
C ILE A 383 -1.71 -18.45 -2.96
N GLU A 384 -1.60 -19.16 -4.08
CA GLU A 384 -2.78 -19.66 -4.78
C GLU A 384 -3.53 -20.71 -3.93
N ALA A 385 -2.83 -21.58 -3.20
CA ALA A 385 -3.43 -22.53 -2.25
C ALA A 385 -4.14 -21.82 -1.10
N ARG A 386 -3.53 -20.79 -0.50
CA ARG A 386 -4.14 -19.97 0.56
C ARG A 386 -5.42 -19.30 0.09
N ARG A 387 -5.41 -18.72 -1.11
CA ARG A 387 -6.59 -18.13 -1.75
C ARG A 387 -7.69 -19.18 -1.97
N ARG A 388 -7.35 -20.39 -2.41
CA ARG A 388 -8.33 -21.49 -2.58
C ARG A 388 -8.87 -22.01 -1.25
N ALA A 389 -8.05 -22.01 -0.20
CA ALA A 389 -8.46 -22.36 1.17
C ALA A 389 -9.28 -21.27 1.89
N GLY A 390 -9.52 -20.12 1.25
CA GLY A 390 -10.27 -18.99 1.83
C GLY A 390 -9.44 -18.11 2.78
N VAL A 391 -8.12 -18.30 2.82
CA VAL A 391 -7.18 -17.55 3.67
C VAL A 391 -6.44 -16.54 2.78
N GLU A 392 -7.17 -15.60 2.19
CA GLU A 392 -6.62 -14.59 1.27
C GLU A 392 -5.83 -13.50 2.00
N ALA A 393 -5.02 -12.71 1.28
CA ALA A 393 -4.31 -11.57 1.86
C ALA A 393 -5.28 -10.46 2.27
N TYR A 394 -4.92 -9.73 3.34
CA TYR A 394 -5.66 -8.56 3.84
C TYR A 394 -7.15 -8.81 4.08
N ARG A 395 -7.51 -9.93 4.70
CA ARG A 395 -8.91 -10.31 4.91
C ARG A 395 -9.27 -10.46 6.38
N VAL A 396 -10.40 -9.88 6.77
CA VAL A 396 -11.13 -10.21 8.00
C VAL A 396 -12.21 -11.21 7.63
N SER A 397 -12.21 -12.37 8.28
CA SER A 397 -13.17 -13.44 8.02
C SER A 397 -13.78 -13.95 9.33
N TRP A 398 -15.10 -14.01 9.37
CA TRP A 398 -15.85 -14.73 10.38
C TRP A 398 -16.14 -16.12 9.86
N ARG A 399 -15.72 -17.14 10.61
CA ARG A 399 -15.77 -18.54 10.17
C ARG A 399 -16.52 -19.40 11.17
N ARG A 400 -17.09 -20.49 10.67
CA ARG A 400 -17.57 -21.59 11.51
C ARG A 400 -16.39 -22.44 11.98
N LYS A 401 -16.64 -23.29 12.97
CA LYS A 401 -15.64 -24.26 13.46
C LYS A 401 -15.20 -25.29 12.41
N ASP A 402 -15.99 -25.48 11.34
CA ASP A 402 -15.66 -26.32 10.18
C ASP A 402 -14.77 -25.60 9.13
N GLY A 403 -14.39 -24.35 9.41
CA GLY A 403 -13.59 -23.47 8.56
C GLY A 403 -14.29 -22.88 7.35
N THR A 404 -15.59 -23.06 7.22
CA THR A 404 -16.38 -22.31 6.23
C THR A 404 -16.52 -20.86 6.64
N GLU A 405 -16.36 -19.95 5.69
CA GLU A 405 -16.49 -18.51 5.91
C GLU A 405 -17.98 -18.12 5.89
N ILE A 406 -18.46 -17.50 6.97
CA ILE A 406 -19.83 -16.99 7.13
C ILE A 406 -19.94 -15.60 6.51
N ALA A 407 -18.94 -14.76 6.76
CA ALA A 407 -18.84 -13.41 6.26
C ALA A 407 -17.37 -13.01 6.25
N GLY A 408 -16.98 -12.16 5.31
CA GLY A 408 -15.67 -11.55 5.36
C GLY A 408 -15.53 -10.43 4.36
N PHE A 409 -14.55 -9.58 4.61
CA PHE A 409 -14.21 -8.47 3.74
C PHE A 409 -12.69 -8.28 3.72
N SER A 410 -12.19 -7.82 2.58
CA SER A 410 -10.85 -7.33 2.41
C SER A 410 -10.70 -5.94 3.02
N TYR A 411 -9.76 -5.81 3.94
CA TYR A 411 -9.33 -4.53 4.47
C TYR A 411 -8.14 -3.95 3.68
N GLY A 412 -7.67 -4.64 2.62
CA GLY A 412 -6.43 -4.32 1.90
C GLY A 412 -6.37 -2.96 1.23
N ARG A 413 -7.52 -2.28 1.11
CA ARG A 413 -7.67 -0.93 0.55
C ARG A 413 -7.83 0.17 1.59
N ILE A 414 -7.88 -0.19 2.88
CA ILE A 414 -8.11 0.74 3.99
C ILE A 414 -6.77 1.24 4.53
N GLU A 415 -6.07 2.11 3.79
CA GLU A 415 -4.76 2.62 4.22
C GLU A 415 -4.87 3.74 5.28
N PRO A 416 -3.91 3.86 6.22
CA PRO A 416 -2.68 3.07 6.39
C PRO A 416 -2.89 1.84 7.29
N TYR A 417 -4.13 1.64 7.78
CA TYR A 417 -4.50 0.55 8.67
C TYR A 417 -4.27 -0.81 8.03
N ALA A 418 -4.51 -0.94 6.74
CA ALA A 418 -4.27 -2.17 6.02
C ALA A 418 -2.82 -2.61 6.15
N THR A 419 -1.89 -1.70 5.88
CA THR A 419 -0.46 -1.97 6.02
C THR A 419 -0.07 -2.18 7.49
N ALA A 420 -0.60 -1.40 8.43
CA ALA A 420 -0.27 -1.55 9.85
C ALA A 420 -0.79 -2.87 10.46
N ILE A 421 -2.04 -3.24 10.16
CA ILE A 421 -2.69 -4.48 10.60
C ILE A 421 -1.99 -5.67 9.93
N SER A 422 -1.72 -5.63 8.62
CA SER A 422 -1.02 -6.72 7.94
C SER A 422 0.39 -6.91 8.47
N ALA A 423 1.14 -5.84 8.70
CA ALA A 423 2.46 -5.90 9.34
C ALA A 423 2.40 -6.49 10.74
N THR A 424 1.41 -6.11 11.54
CA THR A 424 1.20 -6.68 12.88
C THR A 424 0.90 -8.17 12.82
N ILE A 425 0.03 -8.59 11.89
CA ILE A 425 -0.34 -10.00 11.71
C ILE A 425 0.83 -10.81 11.16
N ASP A 426 1.58 -10.28 10.20
CA ASP A 426 2.75 -10.96 9.65
C ASP A 426 3.85 -11.12 10.70
N THR A 427 4.05 -10.11 11.55
CA THR A 427 4.94 -10.19 12.72
C THR A 427 4.48 -11.31 13.65
N LEU A 428 3.18 -11.36 13.96
CA LEU A 428 2.60 -12.38 14.82
C LEU A 428 2.76 -13.79 14.22
N ALA A 429 2.49 -13.94 12.92
CA ALA A 429 2.62 -15.20 12.21
C ALA A 429 4.09 -15.65 12.13
N ALA A 430 5.02 -14.72 11.86
CA ALA A 430 6.45 -14.99 11.86
C ALA A 430 6.94 -15.40 13.26
N TYR A 431 6.47 -14.75 14.32
CA TYR A 431 6.78 -15.10 15.70
C TYR A 431 6.26 -16.49 16.08
N LYS A 432 4.98 -16.78 15.80
CA LYS A 432 4.36 -18.09 16.08
C LYS A 432 5.04 -19.23 15.32
N ARG A 433 5.35 -19.02 14.04
CA ARG A 433 6.03 -20.03 13.21
C ARG A 433 7.49 -20.20 13.62
N GLY A 434 8.21 -19.10 13.84
CA GLY A 434 9.63 -19.12 14.22
C GLY A 434 9.86 -19.81 15.55
N THR A 435 9.02 -19.52 16.56
CA THR A 435 9.08 -20.19 17.87
C THR A 435 8.82 -21.70 17.77
N ARG A 436 7.83 -22.14 16.99
CA ARG A 436 7.58 -23.58 16.73
C ARG A 436 8.69 -24.26 15.94
N ALA A 437 9.29 -23.54 14.99
CA ALA A 437 10.41 -24.02 14.18
C ALA A 437 11.76 -23.99 14.93
N GLY A 438 11.81 -23.47 16.15
CA GLY A 438 13.04 -23.34 16.94
C GLY A 438 14.01 -22.27 16.41
N GLN A 439 13.49 -21.22 15.77
CA GLN A 439 14.31 -20.08 15.31
C GLN A 439 14.62 -19.11 16.45
N ASP A 440 15.84 -18.59 16.47
CA ASP A 440 16.24 -17.52 17.39
C ASP A 440 15.52 -16.18 17.10
N MET A 441 15.47 -15.31 18.11
CA MET A 441 14.82 -13.99 18.04
C MET A 441 15.33 -13.11 16.90
N SER A 442 16.61 -13.25 16.51
CA SER A 442 17.19 -12.54 15.37
C SER A 442 16.61 -13.00 14.03
N GLY A 443 16.35 -14.31 13.87
CA GLY A 443 15.70 -14.87 12.68
C GLY A 443 14.23 -14.45 12.56
N ILE A 444 13.51 -14.40 13.69
CA ILE A 444 12.13 -13.89 13.74
C ILE A 444 12.08 -12.40 13.36
N ALA A 445 13.02 -11.60 13.88
CA ALA A 445 13.12 -10.18 13.56
C ALA A 445 13.45 -9.94 12.07
N ALA A 446 14.37 -10.73 11.49
CA ALA A 446 14.71 -10.64 10.06
C ALA A 446 13.52 -11.00 9.16
N ASN A 447 12.74 -12.04 9.51
CA ASN A 447 11.53 -12.43 8.76
C ASN A 447 10.43 -11.36 8.84
N THR A 448 10.30 -10.70 10.00
CA THR A 448 9.37 -9.57 10.19
C THR A 448 9.77 -8.35 9.38
N LEU A 449 11.07 -8.07 9.28
CA LEU A 449 11.58 -6.98 8.43
C LEU A 449 11.39 -7.29 6.95
N GLY A 450 11.67 -8.52 6.55
CA GLY A 450 11.41 -9.00 5.19
C GLY A 450 9.95 -8.82 4.79
N SER A 451 9.01 -9.16 5.68
CA SER A 451 7.58 -9.02 5.39
C SER A 451 7.15 -7.56 5.24
N LEU A 452 7.66 -6.62 6.03
CA LEU A 452 7.39 -5.18 5.85
C LEU A 452 7.88 -4.65 4.50
N VAL A 453 9.10 -5.05 4.11
CA VAL A 453 9.67 -4.69 2.80
C VAL A 453 8.85 -5.32 1.68
N ASP A 454 8.47 -6.58 1.82
CA ASP A 454 7.71 -7.28 0.80
C ASP A 454 6.27 -6.75 0.68
N GLN A 455 5.63 -6.40 1.79
CA GLN A 455 4.35 -5.68 1.83
C GLN A 455 4.39 -4.39 1.01
N SER A 456 5.48 -3.64 1.13
CA SER A 456 5.65 -2.42 0.33
C SER A 456 5.72 -2.72 -1.16
N LYS A 457 6.19 -3.90 -1.58
CA LYS A 457 6.24 -4.31 -3.01
C LYS A 457 4.91 -4.87 -3.52
N GLU A 458 4.10 -5.46 -2.64
CA GLU A 458 2.82 -6.10 -3.00
C GLU A 458 1.73 -5.12 -3.41
N LYS A 459 1.74 -3.94 -2.80
CA LYS A 459 0.71 -2.94 -3.05
C LYS A 459 0.72 -2.60 -4.53
N THR A 460 -0.44 -2.63 -5.17
CA THR A 460 -0.59 -2.43 -6.62
C THR A 460 0.05 -1.13 -7.11
N PHE A 461 0.09 -0.09 -6.28
CA PHE A 461 0.77 1.17 -6.57
C PHE A 461 2.31 1.10 -6.53
N MET A 462 2.91 0.14 -5.82
CA MET A 462 4.36 -0.10 -5.76
C MET A 462 4.82 -1.30 -6.60
N SER A 463 3.92 -2.16 -7.06
CA SER A 463 4.25 -3.32 -7.91
C SER A 463 5.09 -2.93 -9.15
N GLY A 464 4.91 -1.71 -9.67
CA GLY A 464 5.74 -1.16 -10.73
C GLY A 464 7.22 -1.00 -10.35
N LEU A 465 7.55 -0.83 -9.07
CA LEU A 465 8.93 -0.73 -8.57
C LEU A 465 9.60 -2.09 -8.55
N GLY A 466 8.87 -3.15 -8.16
CA GLY A 466 9.38 -4.52 -8.22
C GLY A 466 9.71 -4.94 -9.65
N ASP A 467 8.83 -4.62 -10.60
CA ASP A 467 9.04 -4.90 -12.01
C ASP A 467 10.22 -4.10 -12.59
N LEU A 468 10.40 -2.83 -12.20
CA LEU A 468 11.51 -2.00 -12.64
C LEU A 468 12.84 -2.42 -12.00
N VAL A 469 12.90 -2.68 -10.70
CA VAL A 469 14.11 -3.20 -10.06
C VAL A 469 14.50 -4.51 -10.72
N GLY A 470 13.53 -5.41 -10.94
CA GLY A 470 13.77 -6.63 -11.70
C GLY A 470 14.20 -6.39 -13.16
N MET A 471 13.80 -5.28 -13.79
CA MET A 471 14.23 -4.89 -15.14
C MET A 471 15.64 -4.27 -15.14
N VAL A 472 15.93 -3.36 -14.21
CA VAL A 472 17.21 -2.66 -14.05
C VAL A 472 18.30 -3.63 -13.59
N GLU A 473 17.98 -4.54 -12.66
CA GLU A 473 18.90 -5.60 -12.27
C GLU A 473 19.23 -6.51 -13.47
N ASN A 474 18.27 -6.89 -14.30
CA ASN A 474 18.55 -7.65 -15.52
C ASN A 474 19.37 -6.83 -16.54
N LEU A 475 19.01 -5.56 -16.79
CA LEU A 475 19.77 -4.67 -17.69
C LEU A 475 21.21 -4.43 -17.23
N ARG A 476 21.46 -4.45 -15.93
CA ARG A 476 22.80 -4.26 -15.35
C ARG A 476 23.62 -5.55 -15.32
N THR A 477 22.98 -6.72 -15.44
CA THR A 477 23.62 -8.04 -15.37
C THR A 477 23.74 -8.75 -16.71
N SER A 478 23.00 -8.30 -17.73
CA SER A 478 23.13 -8.81 -19.10
C SER A 478 24.20 -8.00 -19.86
N GLU A 479 25.38 -8.60 -20.07
CA GLU A 479 26.44 -8.06 -20.96
C GLU A 479 26.02 -8.01 -22.45
N GLU A 480 24.88 -8.57 -22.81
CA GLU A 480 24.43 -8.73 -24.19
C GLU A 480 23.40 -7.67 -24.60
N TYR A 481 23.88 -6.42 -24.79
CA TYR A 481 23.07 -5.35 -25.40
C TYR A 481 23.01 -5.53 -26.92
N ARG A 482 22.18 -6.46 -27.41
CA ARG A 482 21.81 -6.52 -28.84
C ARG A 482 20.54 -7.29 -29.21
N GLU A 483 19.74 -7.77 -28.24
CA GLU A 483 18.46 -8.43 -28.54
C GLU A 483 17.21 -7.50 -28.38
N PRO A 484 16.15 -7.71 -29.18
CA PRO A 484 14.96 -6.86 -29.20
C PRO A 484 14.09 -7.09 -27.95
N LEU A 485 14.15 -6.16 -26.98
CA LEU A 485 13.23 -6.01 -25.84
C LEU A 485 12.82 -7.35 -25.18
N ASP A 486 13.52 -7.73 -24.12
CA ASP A 486 13.26 -8.94 -23.31
C ASP A 486 11.77 -9.13 -22.95
N ARG A 487 11.36 -10.38 -22.71
CA ARG A 487 10.01 -10.80 -22.29
C ARG A 487 9.46 -9.95 -21.15
N LYS A 488 10.28 -9.62 -20.14
CA LYS A 488 9.88 -8.79 -19.00
C LYS A 488 9.66 -7.33 -19.42
N ALA A 489 10.48 -6.80 -20.34
CA ALA A 489 10.31 -5.46 -20.88
C ALA A 489 9.06 -5.33 -21.76
N LYS A 490 8.77 -6.33 -22.59
CA LYS A 490 7.52 -6.40 -23.38
C LYS A 490 6.28 -6.52 -22.48
N GLN A 491 6.33 -7.33 -21.43
CA GLN A 491 5.24 -7.43 -20.44
C GLN A 491 5.04 -6.13 -19.66
N PHE A 492 6.12 -5.48 -19.25
CA PHE A 492 6.09 -4.14 -18.66
C PHE A 492 5.43 -3.14 -19.61
N LEU A 493 5.88 -3.06 -20.87
CA LEU A 493 5.31 -2.19 -21.90
C LEU A 493 3.81 -2.47 -22.14
N ALA A 494 3.40 -3.73 -22.27
CA ALA A 494 1.99 -4.10 -22.46
C ALA A 494 1.11 -3.63 -21.29
N GLY A 495 1.58 -3.82 -20.05
CA GLY A 495 0.90 -3.35 -18.84
C GLY A 495 0.83 -1.82 -18.73
N ARG A 496 1.73 -1.07 -19.40
CA ARG A 496 1.74 0.40 -19.40
C ARG A 496 0.96 1.02 -20.55
N VAL A 497 0.97 0.42 -21.74
CA VAL A 497 0.06 0.81 -22.83
C VAL A 497 -1.39 0.67 -22.38
N ALA A 498 -1.68 -0.33 -21.56
CA ALA A 498 -2.98 -0.50 -20.93
C ALA A 498 -3.43 0.64 -19.99
N LEU A 499 -2.51 1.44 -19.44
CA LEU A 499 -2.86 2.60 -18.60
C LEU A 499 -3.52 3.71 -19.42
N LEU A 500 -3.40 3.68 -20.74
CA LEU A 500 -4.09 4.57 -21.67
C LEU A 500 -5.58 4.23 -21.79
N VAL A 501 -6.03 3.07 -21.30
CA VAL A 501 -7.46 2.75 -21.28
C VAL A 501 -8.07 3.20 -19.95
N PRO A 502 -9.08 4.08 -19.96
CA PRO A 502 -9.75 4.56 -18.76
C PRO A 502 -10.23 3.43 -17.86
N ASN A 503 -9.92 3.51 -16.56
CA ASN A 503 -10.39 2.54 -15.57
C ASN A 503 -11.92 2.51 -15.48
N ILE A 504 -12.62 3.61 -15.76
CA ILE A 504 -14.09 3.63 -15.83
C ILE A 504 -14.66 2.67 -16.90
N ILE A 505 -13.89 2.31 -17.92
CA ILE A 505 -14.27 1.31 -18.94
C ILE A 505 -13.74 -0.07 -18.55
N ARG A 506 -12.45 -0.12 -18.19
CA ARG A 506 -11.73 -1.37 -17.95
C ARG A 506 -12.23 -2.11 -16.71
N GLN A 507 -12.50 -1.37 -15.63
CA GLN A 507 -12.87 -1.93 -14.34
C GLN A 507 -14.25 -2.61 -14.42
N PRO A 508 -15.33 -1.99 -14.94
CA PRO A 508 -16.60 -2.70 -15.13
C PRO A 508 -16.48 -3.97 -15.98
N ILE A 509 -15.76 -3.93 -17.11
CA ILE A 509 -15.60 -5.10 -17.98
C ILE A 509 -14.85 -6.23 -17.24
N ARG A 510 -13.80 -5.89 -16.48
CA ARG A 510 -13.02 -6.87 -15.70
C ARG A 510 -13.82 -7.43 -14.54
N GLU A 511 -14.61 -6.61 -13.83
CA GLU A 511 -15.42 -7.08 -12.70
C GLU A 511 -16.67 -7.85 -13.17
N ALA A 512 -17.17 -7.57 -14.38
CA ALA A 512 -18.25 -8.32 -15.01
C ALA A 512 -17.87 -9.77 -15.32
N ASP A 513 -16.61 -10.02 -15.66
CA ASP A 513 -16.08 -11.37 -15.86
C ASP A 513 -16.03 -12.14 -14.53
N SER A 514 -16.80 -13.23 -14.44
CA SER A 514 -16.88 -14.07 -13.25
C SER A 514 -15.60 -14.82 -12.94
N ASN A 515 -14.72 -15.01 -13.92
CA ASN A 515 -13.55 -15.87 -13.77
C ASN A 515 -12.26 -15.05 -13.75
N TYR A 516 -11.25 -15.58 -13.06
CA TYR A 516 -9.87 -15.16 -13.32
C TYR A 516 -9.45 -15.70 -14.68
N ARG A 517 -8.64 -14.94 -15.43
CA ARG A 517 -8.16 -15.35 -16.76
C ARG A 517 -6.68 -15.68 -16.72
N GLU A 518 -6.28 -16.58 -17.60
CA GLU A 518 -4.89 -17.01 -17.72
C GLU A 518 -3.97 -15.89 -18.22
N ARG A 519 -2.66 -16.03 -17.94
CA ARG A 519 -1.64 -15.22 -18.61
C ARG A 519 -1.23 -15.93 -19.90
N THR A 520 -1.01 -15.17 -20.97
CA THR A 520 -0.61 -15.67 -22.29
C THR A 520 0.79 -15.17 -22.62
N ASP A 521 1.55 -15.98 -23.35
CA ASP A 521 2.89 -15.61 -23.83
C ASP A 521 2.81 -14.60 -25.00
N SER A 522 1.63 -14.41 -25.60
CA SER A 522 1.41 -13.47 -26.72
C SER A 522 1.26 -12.03 -26.22
N PHE A 523 2.24 -11.18 -26.55
CA PHE A 523 2.24 -9.75 -26.26
C PHE A 523 0.97 -9.04 -26.77
N MET A 524 0.54 -9.34 -28.00
CA MET A 524 -0.65 -8.71 -28.58
C MET A 524 -1.94 -9.14 -27.89
N THR A 525 -2.03 -10.41 -27.49
CA THR A 525 -3.19 -10.91 -26.73
C THR A 525 -3.20 -10.34 -25.31
N GLU A 526 -2.03 -10.10 -24.71
CA GLU A 526 -1.92 -9.43 -23.40
C GLU A 526 -2.37 -7.97 -23.49
N ILE A 527 -1.95 -7.23 -24.53
CA ILE A 527 -2.44 -5.87 -24.80
C ILE A 527 -3.94 -5.87 -25.02
N LEU A 528 -4.45 -6.69 -25.93
CA LEU A 528 -5.88 -6.72 -26.28
C LEU A 528 -6.74 -7.09 -25.07
N TYR A 529 -6.34 -8.09 -24.28
CA TYR A 529 -7.03 -8.42 -23.03
C TYR A 529 -6.97 -7.28 -22.02
N THR A 530 -5.86 -6.54 -21.95
CA THR A 530 -5.80 -5.43 -21.00
C THR A 530 -6.66 -4.25 -21.46
N VAL A 531 -6.88 -4.07 -22.77
CA VAL A 531 -7.78 -3.07 -23.34
C VAL A 531 -9.25 -3.49 -23.21
N VAL A 532 -9.56 -4.75 -23.52
CA VAL A 532 -10.89 -5.36 -23.44
C VAL A 532 -10.80 -6.67 -22.64
N PRO A 533 -10.94 -6.63 -21.30
CA PRO A 533 -10.69 -7.77 -20.42
C PRO A 533 -11.77 -8.87 -20.43
N ALA A 534 -12.53 -9.02 -21.51
CA ALA A 534 -13.60 -10.02 -21.63
C ALA A 534 -13.36 -10.98 -22.80
N GLY A 535 -13.57 -12.27 -22.55
CA GLY A 535 -13.70 -13.32 -23.58
C GLY A 535 -12.43 -13.74 -24.33
N GLN A 536 -11.33 -12.98 -24.26
CA GLN A 536 -10.14 -13.24 -25.08
C GLN A 536 -9.18 -14.31 -24.54
N LYS A 537 -9.35 -14.72 -23.28
CA LYS A 537 -8.46 -15.70 -22.63
C LYS A 537 -9.27 -16.82 -21.99
N PRO A 538 -8.74 -18.06 -21.95
CA PRO A 538 -9.38 -19.12 -21.19
C PRO A 538 -9.44 -18.76 -19.71
N ALA A 539 -10.45 -19.31 -19.02
CA ALA A 539 -10.53 -19.22 -17.57
C ALA A 539 -9.27 -19.83 -16.94
N LYS A 540 -8.78 -19.22 -15.87
CA LYS A 540 -7.69 -19.74 -15.07
C LYS A 540 -8.18 -21.00 -14.39
N VAL A 541 -7.43 -22.08 -14.55
CA VAL A 541 -7.76 -23.38 -13.98
C VAL A 541 -6.81 -23.65 -12.82
N ASP A 542 -7.37 -24.05 -11.67
CA ASP A 542 -6.59 -24.41 -10.49
C ASP A 542 -5.87 -25.77 -10.67
N PRO A 543 -4.94 -26.14 -9.77
CA PRO A 543 -4.28 -27.44 -9.83
C PRO A 543 -5.22 -28.66 -9.77
N TYR A 544 -6.49 -28.46 -9.38
CA TYR A 544 -7.52 -29.49 -9.20
C TYR A 544 -8.52 -29.55 -10.37
N GLY A 545 -8.33 -28.72 -11.40
CA GLY A 545 -9.08 -28.75 -12.65
C GLY A 545 -10.37 -27.91 -12.61
N ASN A 546 -10.54 -27.09 -11.59
CA ASN A 546 -11.68 -26.19 -11.46
C ASN A 546 -11.32 -24.80 -11.99
N GLU A 547 -12.29 -24.13 -12.62
CA GLU A 547 -12.13 -22.73 -13.00
C GLU A 547 -12.12 -21.85 -11.76
N GLU A 548 -11.16 -20.93 -11.68
CA GLU A 548 -11.08 -19.98 -10.58
C GLU A 548 -12.09 -18.84 -10.79
N THR A 549 -13.12 -18.82 -9.97
CA THR A 549 -14.15 -17.78 -9.95
C THR A 549 -13.78 -16.63 -8.99
N LYS A 550 -14.21 -15.42 -9.34
CA LYS A 550 -14.17 -14.23 -8.48
C LYS A 550 -15.35 -14.25 -7.50
N ARG A 551 -15.16 -13.69 -6.31
CA ARG A 551 -16.18 -13.59 -5.27
C ARG A 551 -17.28 -12.58 -5.65
N GLY A 552 -18.47 -12.76 -5.08
CA GLY A 552 -19.61 -11.85 -5.28
C GLY A 552 -20.24 -11.94 -6.67
N ASN A 553 -21.26 -11.10 -6.89
CA ASN A 553 -21.89 -10.95 -8.20
C ASN A 553 -21.14 -9.89 -9.04
N SER A 554 -21.28 -9.96 -10.37
CA SER A 554 -20.63 -9.06 -11.32
C SER A 554 -20.93 -7.58 -11.07
N ALA A 555 -22.17 -7.26 -10.70
CA ALA A 555 -22.60 -5.90 -10.41
C ALA A 555 -22.02 -5.36 -9.09
N GLY A 556 -22.00 -6.17 -8.04
CA GLY A 556 -21.49 -5.79 -6.71
C GLY A 556 -19.99 -5.53 -6.72
N ARG A 557 -19.20 -6.35 -7.42
CA ARG A 557 -17.74 -6.18 -7.54
C ARG A 557 -17.33 -4.82 -8.10
N MET A 558 -18.16 -4.19 -8.94
CA MET A 558 -17.87 -2.86 -9.50
C MET A 558 -17.85 -1.74 -8.45
N PHE A 559 -18.66 -1.90 -7.41
CA PHE A 559 -18.88 -0.89 -6.36
C PHE A 559 -18.36 -1.32 -4.99
N ASP A 560 -17.87 -2.54 -4.87
CA ASP A 560 -17.36 -3.10 -3.63
C ASP A 560 -15.82 -2.99 -3.58
N PRO A 561 -15.27 -1.95 -2.93
CA PRO A 561 -13.82 -1.84 -2.73
C PRO A 561 -13.31 -2.83 -1.68
N LEU A 562 -14.19 -3.46 -0.91
CA LEU A 562 -13.86 -4.32 0.21
C LEU A 562 -13.99 -5.81 -0.13
N ASP A 563 -14.39 -6.20 -1.35
CA ASP A 563 -14.52 -7.60 -1.76
C ASP A 563 -15.28 -8.45 -0.71
N ILE A 564 -16.45 -7.93 -0.33
CA ILE A 564 -17.40 -8.51 0.61
C ILE A 564 -18.02 -9.75 -0.04
N GLY A 565 -17.96 -10.86 0.68
CA GLY A 565 -18.57 -12.10 0.23
C GLY A 565 -17.97 -13.29 0.94
N THR A 566 -18.53 -14.46 0.73
CA THR A 566 -18.01 -15.72 1.27
C THR A 566 -17.35 -16.53 0.18
N LYS A 567 -16.40 -17.39 0.57
CA LYS A 567 -15.94 -18.49 -0.26
C LYS A 567 -16.36 -19.80 0.38
N ASN A 568 -17.43 -20.38 -0.14
CA ASN A 568 -18.02 -21.59 0.43
C ASN A 568 -17.23 -22.86 0.06
N ASP A 569 -16.38 -22.81 -0.97
CA ASP A 569 -15.74 -23.99 -1.57
C ASP A 569 -14.23 -24.07 -1.26
N ALA A 570 -13.86 -23.91 0.02
CA ALA A 570 -12.46 -24.01 0.40
C ALA A 570 -11.96 -25.46 0.28
N ASN A 571 -11.00 -25.70 -0.63
CA ASN A 571 -10.48 -27.03 -0.95
C ASN A 571 -9.82 -27.69 0.28
N PRO A 572 -10.26 -28.90 0.70
CA PRO A 572 -9.76 -29.55 1.91
C PRO A 572 -8.27 -29.93 1.82
N ILE A 573 -7.75 -30.21 0.62
CA ILE A 573 -6.33 -30.54 0.41
C ILE A 573 -5.46 -29.29 0.61
N ASP A 574 -5.88 -28.14 0.08
CA ASP A 574 -5.14 -26.89 0.30
C ASP A 574 -5.12 -26.53 1.80
N ARG A 575 -6.23 -26.73 2.54
CA ARG A 575 -6.25 -26.54 4.00
C ARG A 575 -5.29 -27.47 4.72
N MET A 576 -5.28 -28.76 4.36
CA MET A 576 -4.34 -29.73 4.92
C MET A 576 -2.89 -29.29 4.69
N LEU A 577 -2.52 -28.85 3.48
CA LEU A 577 -1.16 -28.40 3.18
C LEU A 577 -0.78 -27.12 3.93
N ILE A 578 -1.74 -26.21 4.16
CA ILE A 578 -1.56 -25.02 5.00
C ILE A 578 -1.32 -25.42 6.46
N ARG A 579 -2.13 -26.33 7.01
CA ARG A 579 -1.93 -26.87 8.38
C ARG A 579 -0.55 -27.53 8.52
N TRP A 580 -0.13 -28.33 7.54
CA TRP A 580 1.21 -28.92 7.49
C TRP A 580 2.30 -27.84 7.54
N ARG A 581 2.18 -26.78 6.73
CA ARG A 581 3.10 -25.63 6.75
C ARG A 581 3.14 -24.97 8.13
N ASP A 582 1.99 -24.63 8.70
CA ASP A 582 1.89 -23.87 9.95
C ASP A 582 2.28 -24.69 11.19
N SER A 583 2.30 -26.02 11.08
CA SER A 583 2.78 -26.91 12.14
C SER A 583 4.29 -26.86 12.37
N GLY A 584 5.07 -26.40 11.38
CA GLY A 584 6.53 -26.40 11.44
C GLY A 584 7.17 -27.79 11.41
N LYS A 585 6.39 -28.88 11.38
CA LYS A 585 6.90 -30.27 11.38
C LYS A 585 7.84 -30.56 10.20
N TRP A 586 7.61 -29.90 9.06
CA TRP A 586 8.46 -29.97 7.88
C TRP A 586 9.92 -29.58 8.17
N ALA A 587 10.18 -28.65 9.09
CA ALA A 587 11.54 -28.21 9.39
C ALA A 587 12.42 -29.34 9.97
N LYS A 588 11.79 -30.37 10.53
CA LYS A 588 12.43 -31.55 11.13
C LYS A 588 12.49 -32.73 10.17
N ALA A 589 12.12 -32.56 8.90
CA ALA A 589 12.18 -33.65 7.92
C ALA A 589 13.62 -34.20 7.79
N PRO A 590 13.81 -35.53 7.66
CA PRO A 590 15.13 -36.13 7.55
C PRO A 590 15.91 -35.59 6.35
N ASN A 591 15.23 -35.51 5.20
CA ASN A 591 15.78 -35.00 3.96
C ASN A 591 15.70 -33.48 3.90
N GLU A 592 16.80 -32.83 3.55
CA GLU A 592 16.87 -31.37 3.40
C GLU A 592 15.87 -30.83 2.36
N GLN A 593 15.62 -31.59 1.30
CA GLN A 593 14.66 -31.22 0.24
C GLN A 593 13.22 -31.16 0.74
N ASP A 594 12.89 -31.91 1.79
CA ASP A 594 11.56 -31.93 2.43
C ASP A 594 11.45 -30.95 3.60
N ARG A 595 12.54 -30.26 3.96
CA ARG A 595 12.54 -29.15 4.93
C ARG A 595 11.98 -27.86 4.34
N LYS A 596 11.01 -27.96 3.43
CA LYS A 596 10.27 -26.84 2.87
C LYS A 596 8.81 -27.26 2.68
N PRO A 597 7.84 -26.38 2.98
CA PRO A 597 6.45 -26.65 2.69
C PRO A 597 6.26 -26.79 1.16
N TRP A 598 5.42 -27.73 0.76
CA TRP A 598 5.14 -28.01 -0.65
C TRP A 598 3.66 -27.78 -0.95
N PHE A 599 3.38 -27.18 -2.12
CA PHE A 599 2.04 -26.95 -2.63
C PHE A 599 1.98 -27.34 -4.11
N PRO A 600 0.85 -27.89 -4.60
CA PRO A 600 0.64 -28.14 -6.01
C PRO A 600 0.81 -26.85 -6.83
N SER A 601 1.85 -26.82 -7.66
CA SER A 601 2.13 -25.65 -8.49
C SER A 601 1.14 -25.55 -9.65
N PRO A 602 0.73 -24.35 -10.09
CA PRO A 602 0.03 -24.20 -11.35
C PRO A 602 0.94 -24.67 -12.49
N ILE A 603 0.37 -25.36 -13.49
CA ILE A 603 1.14 -25.86 -14.63
C ILE A 603 1.42 -24.68 -15.56
N THR A 604 2.56 -24.02 -15.45
CA THR A 604 2.85 -22.78 -16.21
C THR A 604 3.29 -23.01 -17.64
N SER A 605 3.95 -24.13 -17.91
CA SER A 605 4.34 -24.59 -19.24
C SER A 605 4.37 -26.11 -19.23
N ALA A 606 4.14 -26.73 -20.39
CA ALA A 606 4.23 -28.16 -20.52
C ALA A 606 4.71 -28.53 -21.92
N GLU A 607 5.53 -29.57 -21.93
CA GLU A 607 5.92 -30.29 -23.13
C GLU A 607 5.38 -31.71 -23.02
N PHE A 608 5.04 -32.28 -24.17
CA PHE A 608 4.77 -33.70 -24.30
C PHE A 608 5.70 -34.31 -25.34
N LYS A 609 6.07 -35.57 -25.15
CA LYS A 609 6.90 -36.31 -26.09
C LYS A 609 6.00 -36.85 -27.20
N HIS A 610 6.23 -36.42 -28.44
CA HIS A 610 5.46 -36.86 -29.59
C HIS A 610 5.64 -38.38 -29.79
N PRO A 611 4.56 -39.18 -29.83
CA PRO A 611 4.64 -40.65 -29.79
C PRO A 611 5.31 -41.26 -31.03
N LYS A 612 5.22 -40.61 -32.20
CA LYS A 612 5.83 -41.12 -33.45
C LYS A 612 7.26 -40.66 -33.68
N THR A 613 7.60 -39.44 -33.24
CA THR A 613 8.89 -38.80 -33.57
C THR A 613 9.83 -38.73 -32.38
N GLY A 614 9.32 -38.97 -31.16
CA GLY A 614 10.09 -38.86 -29.92
C GLY A 614 10.48 -37.44 -29.54
N GLN A 615 10.13 -36.42 -30.33
CA GLN A 615 10.47 -35.02 -30.08
C GLN A 615 9.60 -34.43 -28.97
N ASN A 616 10.18 -33.57 -28.14
CA ASN A 616 9.41 -32.79 -27.17
C ASN A 616 8.71 -31.64 -27.89
N VAL A 617 7.37 -31.63 -27.84
CA VAL A 617 6.53 -30.59 -28.42
C VAL A 617 6.01 -29.72 -27.29
N LYS A 618 6.26 -28.41 -27.36
CA LYS A 618 5.72 -27.43 -26.43
C LYS A 618 4.22 -27.24 -26.68
N MET A 619 3.42 -27.36 -25.64
CA MET A 619 1.98 -27.15 -25.72
C MET A 619 1.65 -25.69 -26.06
N ASN A 620 0.72 -25.47 -26.99
CA ASN A 620 0.14 -24.15 -27.24
C ASN A 620 -0.85 -23.76 -26.11
N ALA A 621 -1.43 -22.55 -26.16
CA ALA A 621 -2.29 -22.03 -25.08
C ALA A 621 -3.55 -22.88 -24.86
N GLU A 622 -4.17 -23.39 -25.92
CA GLU A 622 -5.39 -24.22 -25.84
C GLU A 622 -5.06 -25.62 -25.30
N GLN A 623 -3.99 -26.23 -25.81
CA GLN A 623 -3.46 -27.52 -25.34
C GLN A 623 -3.08 -27.45 -23.86
N LEU A 624 -2.47 -26.34 -23.43
CA LEU A 624 -2.07 -26.12 -22.05
C LEU A 624 -3.29 -25.92 -21.13
N ALA A 625 -4.33 -25.21 -21.59
CA ALA A 625 -5.59 -25.08 -20.87
C ALA A 625 -6.30 -26.43 -20.71
N GLU A 626 -6.35 -27.23 -21.79
CA GLU A 626 -6.91 -28.58 -21.75
C GLU A 626 -6.10 -29.50 -20.82
N PHE A 627 -4.76 -29.42 -20.87
CA PHE A 627 -3.87 -30.17 -20.00
C PHE A 627 -4.14 -29.86 -18.53
N ARG A 628 -4.27 -28.59 -18.17
CA ARG A 628 -4.59 -28.15 -16.79
C ARG A 628 -5.92 -28.73 -16.32
N ALA A 629 -6.97 -28.57 -17.11
CA ALA A 629 -8.30 -29.05 -16.77
C ALA A 629 -8.32 -30.58 -16.57
N MET A 630 -7.73 -31.34 -17.48
CA MET A 630 -7.71 -32.80 -17.38
C MET A 630 -6.78 -33.30 -16.26
N ALA A 631 -5.58 -32.75 -16.14
CA ALA A 631 -4.63 -33.14 -15.09
C ALA A 631 -5.21 -32.85 -13.71
N GLY A 632 -5.87 -31.72 -13.54
CA GLY A 632 -6.52 -31.38 -12.27
C GLY A 632 -7.73 -32.26 -11.96
N LYS A 633 -8.61 -32.53 -12.93
CA LYS A 633 -9.73 -33.48 -12.74
C LYS A 633 -9.22 -34.88 -12.39
N ARG A 634 -8.13 -35.32 -13.03
CA ARG A 634 -7.48 -36.59 -12.72
C ARG A 634 -6.87 -36.59 -11.33
N LEU A 635 -6.20 -35.51 -10.93
CA LEU A 635 -5.66 -35.34 -9.57
C LEU A 635 -6.78 -35.47 -8.53
N THR A 636 -7.88 -34.74 -8.72
CA THR A 636 -9.06 -34.82 -7.84
C THR A 636 -9.60 -36.25 -7.75
N ALA A 637 -9.63 -36.99 -8.86
CA ALA A 637 -10.10 -38.37 -8.87
C ALA A 637 -9.16 -39.34 -8.12
N ILE A 638 -7.83 -39.13 -8.21
CA ILE A 638 -6.85 -39.92 -7.44
C ILE A 638 -6.98 -39.58 -5.95
N LEU A 639 -6.97 -38.29 -5.59
CA LEU A 639 -7.04 -37.85 -4.19
C LEU A 639 -8.33 -38.25 -3.48
N LYS A 640 -9.46 -38.41 -4.20
CA LYS A 640 -10.70 -38.95 -3.61
C LYS A 640 -10.58 -40.41 -3.16
N ARG A 641 -9.59 -41.15 -3.67
CA ARG A 641 -9.34 -42.55 -3.31
C ARG A 641 -8.26 -42.70 -2.25
N GLU A 642 -7.41 -41.68 -2.11
CA GLU A 642 -6.33 -41.67 -1.12
C GLU A 642 -6.86 -41.37 0.28
N VAL A 643 -6.40 -42.14 1.26
CA VAL A 643 -6.66 -41.86 2.68
C VAL A 643 -5.58 -40.88 3.16
N VAL A 644 -5.98 -39.61 3.31
CA VAL A 644 -5.11 -38.54 3.83
C VAL A 644 -5.68 -37.96 5.13
N ASN A 645 -4.80 -37.66 6.08
CA ASN A 645 -5.21 -37.02 7.34
C ASN A 645 -5.31 -35.50 7.19
N PHE A 646 -6.54 -34.99 7.05
CA PHE A 646 -6.80 -33.56 6.92
C PHE A 646 -6.54 -32.76 8.22
N GLU A 647 -6.76 -33.37 9.38
CA GLU A 647 -6.72 -32.71 10.69
C GLU A 647 -5.30 -32.59 11.25
N ASN A 648 -4.52 -33.64 11.12
CA ASN A 648 -3.14 -33.69 11.60
C ASN A 648 -2.25 -34.31 10.51
N PRO A 649 -1.94 -33.56 9.44
CA PRO A 649 -1.20 -34.09 8.32
C PRO A 649 0.21 -34.52 8.74
N SER A 650 0.61 -35.68 8.23
CA SER A 650 1.96 -36.22 8.32
C SER A 650 2.73 -35.97 7.02
N MET A 651 4.04 -36.23 7.05
CA MET A 651 4.87 -36.18 5.84
C MET A 651 4.36 -37.17 4.77
N LEU A 652 3.88 -38.34 5.19
CA LEU A 652 3.30 -39.36 4.30
C LEU A 652 2.06 -38.83 3.57
N ASP A 653 1.20 -38.05 4.25
CA ASP A 653 0.03 -37.46 3.61
C ASP A 653 0.42 -36.46 2.52
N VAL A 654 1.48 -35.67 2.76
CA VAL A 654 2.02 -34.73 1.77
C VAL A 654 2.64 -35.47 0.58
N GLU A 655 3.37 -36.56 0.83
CA GLU A 655 3.94 -37.41 -0.21
C GLU A 655 2.85 -38.03 -1.10
N LYS A 656 1.76 -38.54 -0.53
CA LYS A 656 0.61 -39.03 -1.31
C LYS A 656 0.06 -37.96 -2.24
N VAL A 657 -0.05 -36.70 -1.78
CA VAL A 657 -0.51 -35.59 -2.64
C VAL A 657 0.52 -35.25 -3.72
N LYS A 658 1.81 -35.25 -3.41
CA LYS A 658 2.91 -35.05 -4.39
C LYS A 658 2.86 -36.12 -5.48
N ASP A 659 2.70 -37.38 -5.09
CA ASP A 659 2.68 -38.54 -5.99
C ASP A 659 1.43 -38.53 -6.86
N ALA A 660 0.26 -38.30 -6.27
CA ALA A 660 -1.00 -38.13 -7.01
C ALA A 660 -0.90 -36.99 -8.04
N THR A 661 -0.27 -35.88 -7.68
CA THR A 661 -0.04 -34.73 -8.58
C THR A 661 0.86 -35.10 -9.75
N SER A 662 1.96 -35.80 -9.47
CA SER A 662 2.94 -36.23 -10.48
C SER A 662 2.34 -37.29 -11.42
N GLN A 663 1.62 -38.26 -10.85
CA GLN A 663 0.91 -39.30 -11.60
C GLN A 663 -0.14 -38.70 -12.52
N ALA A 664 -1.02 -37.85 -12.00
CA ALA A 664 -2.08 -37.21 -12.80
C ALA A 664 -1.50 -36.43 -13.99
N ARG A 665 -0.44 -35.65 -13.77
CA ARG A 665 0.23 -34.90 -14.83
C ARG A 665 0.87 -35.82 -15.86
N SER A 666 1.54 -36.89 -15.42
CA SER A 666 2.19 -37.86 -16.31
C SER A 666 1.19 -38.59 -17.20
N GLU A 667 0.10 -39.07 -16.62
CA GLU A 667 -0.97 -39.78 -17.36
C GLU A 667 -1.63 -38.87 -18.40
N VAL A 668 -1.99 -37.64 -18.03
CA VAL A 668 -2.64 -36.72 -18.97
C VAL A 668 -1.68 -36.24 -20.05
N LYS A 669 -0.38 -36.06 -19.75
CA LYS A 669 0.62 -35.78 -20.80
C LYS A 669 0.66 -36.88 -21.86
N LYS A 670 0.56 -38.16 -21.47
CA LYS A 670 0.49 -39.28 -22.42
C LYS A 670 -0.78 -39.22 -23.25
N ILE A 671 -1.93 -38.98 -22.63
CA ILE A 671 -3.23 -38.86 -23.34
C ILE A 671 -3.17 -37.75 -24.40
N LEU A 672 -2.66 -36.58 -24.02
CA LEU A 672 -2.54 -35.45 -24.93
C LEU A 672 -1.52 -35.69 -26.04
N ALA A 673 -0.42 -36.36 -25.73
CA ALA A 673 0.56 -36.76 -26.73
C ALA A 673 -0.07 -37.63 -27.82
N TYR A 674 -0.95 -38.56 -27.45
CA TYR A 674 -1.69 -39.37 -28.44
C TYR A 674 -2.76 -38.58 -29.19
N LYS A 675 -3.47 -37.67 -28.50
CA LYS A 675 -4.52 -36.84 -29.10
C LYS A 675 -3.98 -35.92 -30.19
N TYR A 676 -2.87 -35.24 -29.92
CA TYR A 676 -2.28 -34.21 -30.79
C TYR A 676 -1.21 -34.74 -31.75
N ALA A 677 -0.98 -36.05 -31.78
CA ALA A 677 -0.09 -36.72 -32.75
C ALA A 677 -0.83 -37.38 -33.92
N ARG A 678 -2.16 -37.30 -33.90
CA ARG A 678 -3.04 -37.56 -35.04
C ARG A 678 -3.20 -36.26 -35.79
#